data_AF-A0A7S7Z0K8-F1
#
_entry.id   AF-A0A7S7Z0K8-F1
#
_cell.length_a   1.000
_cell.length_b   1.000
_cell.length_c   1.000
_cell.angle_alpha   90.00
_cell.angle_beta   90.00
_cell.angle_gamma   90.00
#
_symmetry.space_group_name_H-M   'P 1'
#
loop_
_entity.id
_entity.type
_entity.pdbx_description
1 polymer ?
#
loop_
_entity_poly.entity_id
_entity_poly.type
_entity_poly.pdbx_seq_one_letter_code
_entity_poly.pdbx_strand_id
1 'polypeptide(L)'
;MEKDEGMLDLMGKRMTGWKPLSVVSAALLMAGCGNSNDDHVLAKHRGVWVQQGTGNLWQFDTDNLRRFQYNNHGCVLIETHPYKDLDNLDEYLKSDKSTLTLTTHATNDWVFTKQSEMREQCKPKQRLSGDDPITNFEYFWHTFNDYYAFFELREIDWQAAYSAYRPHINADTTPEQLAKVFEAMLEDFDDTHVSLTDDKRFEISGEGATELYEDLAWLMQQRHGDDWEAHMDQAYNNQLSAFAEITNLYVLDKKLTRYESSNALGWGKLDGNLGYIRIDREAAMLASEETEADSFFDVIPQAKQDIEDTQTLMRKVMKDLADSDGIIIDLRVNDGGFDGVSLEIARFFNDKERTVAYKQILNGDYQQEKQTLTLKAAPDQAYTKPVYVLTGELAYSAGEVLTQTLKSLEHVTLVGGATNGAVSDALDFTLPNGWTGSLSHQTYSDLNNQVLEVAGVAPDLAVPVYTTKEVEWSSDNVLDYAIQALGATPSRGFDLTSVDQAFTQEIADMDIPGVAVAVIKDGQIIFEKGYGIANLETNQPMTVHAPMNVGSTSKAVMGTGFMQLIEQGLLSLDTPLAQMNLPFELTHPNAERDITLRHLVTHTSGISDTQLYNCSYYIHGTNLSLYAQGGHELCEETTLTDATEFYQAYLLPGGQYFTDDVYIGEGSVPAGSIHSYSNVGAGLAGYAVEHLLDISLVEQMKQNLFVPLGMSNTHWDHTQLSEENPKTPQYTIDSEGVARYVPEFSYPTFFDGDLNSSAHDLARLLIAISQGGTLDNVRVLSEQSVATMLSVQTDVPTYWMDTQGLFWFWQGPFVGHDGGDPGTHTIMTYNPYTKTGIVALSNAEDGHYGDGSNMLRLQTHLAAFYRAGVAHEE
;
A
#
# COMPACT_ATOMS: atom_id res chain seq x y z
N MET A 1 0.17 -19.96 -29.07
CA MET A 1 -0.97 -20.84 -28.73
C MET A 1 -2.13 -19.93 -28.34
N GLU A 2 -3.35 -20.33 -28.67
CA GLU A 2 -4.56 -19.49 -28.77
C GLU A 2 -4.85 -18.63 -27.52
N LYS A 3 -5.27 -17.39 -27.78
CA LYS A 3 -5.66 -16.36 -26.80
C LYS A 3 -7.01 -16.69 -26.19
N ASP A 4 -7.08 -16.78 -24.87
CA ASP A 4 -8.32 -16.74 -24.10
C ASP A 4 -8.64 -15.27 -23.74
N GLU A 5 -9.60 -14.66 -24.44
CA GLU A 5 -10.13 -13.31 -24.19
C GLU A 5 -11.19 -13.29 -23.06
N GLY A 6 -10.89 -13.94 -21.93
CA GLY A 6 -11.87 -14.18 -20.85
C GLY A 6 -11.65 -13.44 -19.52
N MET A 7 -10.61 -12.62 -19.39
CA MET A 7 -10.18 -12.10 -18.07
C MET A 7 -10.11 -10.56 -17.96
N LEU A 8 -10.45 -9.83 -19.03
CA LEU A 8 -10.39 -8.35 -19.09
C LEU A 8 -11.74 -7.65 -18.82
N ASP A 9 -12.81 -8.41 -18.52
CA ASP A 9 -14.18 -7.87 -18.36
C ASP A 9 -14.65 -7.80 -16.89
N LEU A 10 -13.76 -8.05 -15.92
CA LEU A 10 -14.13 -8.26 -14.50
C LEU A 10 -13.71 -7.13 -13.53
N MET A 11 -12.94 -6.12 -13.95
CA MET A 11 -12.44 -5.07 -13.02
C MET A 11 -12.55 -3.65 -13.59
N GLY A 12 -13.52 -3.41 -14.48
CA GLY A 12 -13.86 -2.07 -15.01
C GLY A 12 -15.25 -1.57 -14.62
N LYS A 13 -15.93 -2.23 -13.68
CA LYS A 13 -17.19 -1.77 -13.10
C LYS A 13 -16.96 -1.48 -11.63
N ARG A 14 -16.60 -0.24 -11.32
CA ARG A 14 -16.82 0.31 -9.97
C ARG A 14 -18.27 0.04 -9.58
N MET A 15 -18.45 -0.50 -8.39
CA MET A 15 -19.74 -0.91 -7.84
C MET A 15 -20.62 0.31 -7.61
N THR A 16 -21.47 0.59 -8.60
CA THR A 16 -22.56 1.55 -8.53
C THR A 16 -23.86 0.79 -8.25
N GLY A 17 -24.02 0.35 -7.01
CA GLY A 17 -25.35 -0.04 -6.55
C GLY A 17 -26.09 1.24 -6.20
N TRP A 18 -26.94 1.74 -7.12
CA TRP A 18 -28.23 2.41 -6.85
C TRP A 18 -28.79 3.01 -8.15
N LYS A 19 -29.92 2.46 -8.64
CA LYS A 19 -30.72 3.03 -9.72
C LYS A 19 -32.13 3.36 -9.21
N PRO A 20 -32.62 4.61 -9.25
CA PRO A 20 -34.04 4.89 -9.14
C PRO A 20 -34.72 4.73 -10.51
N LEU A 21 -35.40 3.61 -10.74
CA LEU A 21 -36.19 3.42 -11.95
C LEU A 21 -37.45 4.30 -11.91
N SER A 22 -37.43 5.39 -12.67
CA SER A 22 -38.57 6.27 -12.90
C SER A 22 -39.72 5.53 -13.59
N VAL A 23 -40.68 5.03 -12.81
CA VAL A 23 -41.96 4.56 -13.35
C VAL A 23 -42.88 5.76 -13.56
N VAL A 24 -43.01 6.20 -14.82
CA VAL A 24 -44.11 7.07 -15.25
C VAL A 24 -45.41 6.26 -15.17
N SER A 25 -46.01 6.21 -13.98
CA SER A 25 -47.36 5.71 -13.79
C SER A 25 -48.35 6.80 -14.19
N ALA A 26 -48.81 6.77 -15.43
CA ALA A 26 -49.95 7.56 -15.87
C ALA A 26 -51.19 7.17 -15.03
N ALA A 27 -51.61 8.08 -14.15
CA ALA A 27 -52.81 7.92 -13.34
C ALA A 27 -54.06 7.85 -14.23
N LEU A 28 -54.61 6.64 -14.40
CA LEU A 28 -55.98 6.44 -14.85
C LEU A 28 -56.89 6.51 -13.63
N LEU A 29 -57.52 7.68 -13.45
CA LEU A 29 -58.65 7.90 -12.55
C LEU A 29 -59.80 6.96 -12.92
N MET A 30 -60.00 5.91 -12.13
CA MET A 30 -61.25 5.17 -12.05
C MET A 30 -61.72 5.21 -10.60
N ALA A 31 -62.64 6.13 -10.32
CA ALA A 31 -63.42 6.14 -9.09
C ALA A 31 -64.30 4.88 -9.07
N GLY A 32 -63.82 3.84 -8.39
CA GLY A 32 -64.61 2.68 -7.99
C GLY A 32 -64.82 2.72 -6.48
N CYS A 33 -66.01 3.13 -6.03
CA CYS A 33 -66.43 2.91 -4.65
C CYS A 33 -66.54 1.39 -4.40
N GLY A 34 -65.51 0.80 -3.78
CA GLY A 34 -65.51 -0.56 -3.25
C GLY A 34 -65.48 -0.50 -1.72
N ASN A 35 -66.38 -1.25 -1.08
CA ASN A 35 -66.59 -1.29 0.36
C ASN A 35 -65.30 -1.50 1.16
N SER A 36 -65.13 -0.64 2.17
CA SER A 36 -64.25 -0.81 3.33
C SER A 36 -64.59 -2.09 4.10
N ASN A 37 -63.63 -3.02 4.22
CA ASN A 37 -63.36 -3.85 5.40
C ASN A 37 -62.36 -4.98 5.08
N ASP A 38 -61.16 -4.64 4.62
CA ASP A 38 -59.96 -5.45 4.82
C ASP A 38 -58.85 -4.46 5.17
N ASP A 39 -58.71 -4.13 6.46
CA ASP A 39 -57.57 -3.32 6.92
C ASP A 39 -56.30 -4.15 6.63
N HIS A 40 -55.47 -3.67 5.69
CA HIS A 40 -54.18 -4.30 5.38
C HIS A 40 -53.36 -4.50 6.66
N VAL A 41 -52.51 -5.53 6.72
CA VAL A 41 -51.76 -5.87 7.95
C VAL A 41 -50.90 -4.70 8.46
N LEU A 42 -50.36 -3.89 7.54
CA LEU A 42 -49.57 -2.69 7.84
C LEU A 42 -50.39 -1.53 8.45
N ALA A 43 -51.73 -1.56 8.38
CA ALA A 43 -52.59 -0.53 8.96
C ALA A 43 -52.44 -0.42 10.48
N LYS A 44 -51.96 -1.48 11.16
CA LYS A 44 -51.66 -1.45 12.60
C LYS A 44 -50.49 -0.49 12.93
N HIS A 45 -49.65 -0.17 11.96
CA HIS A 45 -48.52 0.76 12.09
C HIS A 45 -48.88 2.22 11.78
N ARG A 46 -50.15 2.56 11.55
CA ARG A 46 -50.62 3.93 11.26
C ARG A 46 -50.00 4.99 12.18
N GLY A 47 -49.48 6.05 11.55
CA GLY A 47 -48.82 7.16 12.23
C GLY A 47 -47.60 7.69 11.47
N VAL A 48 -46.95 8.67 12.09
CA VAL A 48 -45.68 9.25 11.63
C VAL A 48 -44.57 8.73 12.53
N TRP A 49 -43.49 8.25 11.93
CA TRP A 49 -42.37 7.61 12.60
C TRP A 49 -41.07 8.24 12.12
N VAL A 50 -40.19 8.60 13.04
CA VAL A 50 -38.91 9.25 12.74
C VAL A 50 -37.77 8.41 13.29
N GLN A 51 -36.81 8.09 12.43
CA GLN A 51 -35.51 7.57 12.85
C GLN A 51 -34.67 8.79 13.25
N GLN A 52 -34.28 8.85 14.52
CA GLN A 52 -33.57 10.01 15.05
C GLN A 52 -32.14 10.04 14.49
N GLY A 53 -31.67 11.22 14.10
CA GLY A 53 -30.30 11.42 13.61
C GLY A 53 -30.03 10.97 12.17
N THR A 54 -31.04 10.58 11.38
CA THR A 54 -30.80 10.11 9.99
C THR A 54 -31.61 10.87 8.93
N GLY A 55 -32.44 11.83 9.34
CA GLY A 55 -33.37 12.50 8.43
C GLY A 55 -34.51 11.63 7.91
N ASN A 56 -34.56 10.33 8.23
CA ASN A 56 -35.60 9.43 7.73
C ASN A 56 -36.93 9.58 8.51
N LEU A 57 -38.01 9.76 7.76
CA LEU A 57 -39.38 9.83 8.28
C LEU A 57 -40.34 8.97 7.46
N TRP A 58 -41.09 8.11 8.13
CA TRP A 58 -42.10 7.24 7.53
C TRP A 58 -43.50 7.62 7.97
N GLN A 59 -44.43 7.65 7.02
CA GLN A 59 -45.85 7.86 7.29
C GLN A 59 -46.66 6.66 6.78
N PHE A 60 -47.29 5.94 7.70
CA PHE A 60 -48.31 4.94 7.39
C PHE A 60 -49.68 5.63 7.41
N ASP A 61 -50.29 5.83 6.24
CA ASP A 61 -51.62 6.44 6.09
C ASP A 61 -52.75 5.39 5.99
N THR A 62 -53.81 5.66 5.22
CA THR A 62 -54.92 4.71 5.07
C THR A 62 -54.49 3.50 4.24
N ASP A 63 -53.78 3.75 3.14
CA ASP A 63 -53.52 2.78 2.07
C ASP A 63 -52.05 2.74 1.63
N ASN A 64 -51.19 3.64 2.15
CA ASN A 64 -49.81 3.79 1.68
C ASN A 64 -48.80 3.93 2.83
N LEU A 65 -47.58 3.52 2.54
CA LEU A 65 -46.36 3.94 3.22
C LEU A 65 -45.70 5.06 2.40
N ARG A 66 -45.47 6.22 3.01
CA ARG A 66 -44.72 7.32 2.40
C ARG A 66 -43.39 7.49 3.13
N ARG A 67 -42.30 7.53 2.36
CA ARG A 67 -40.95 7.77 2.87
C ARG A 67 -40.52 9.18 2.56
N PHE A 68 -39.99 9.86 3.56
CA PHE A 68 -39.50 11.22 3.48
C PHE A 68 -38.09 11.29 4.03
N GLN A 69 -37.31 12.22 3.50
CA GLN A 69 -36.07 12.68 4.10
C GLN A 69 -36.18 14.17 4.41
N TYR A 70 -35.59 14.58 5.51
CA TYR A 70 -35.58 15.98 5.93
C TYR A 70 -34.22 16.35 6.49
N ASN A 71 -33.92 17.64 6.49
CA ASN A 71 -32.79 18.28 7.18
C ASN A 71 -33.28 19.65 7.71
N ASN A 72 -32.37 20.48 8.18
CA ASN A 72 -32.67 21.82 8.71
C ASN A 72 -33.13 22.80 7.61
N HIS A 73 -32.89 22.50 6.33
CA HIS A 73 -33.36 23.30 5.20
C HIS A 73 -34.81 22.97 4.79
N GLY A 74 -35.15 21.69 4.71
CA GLY A 74 -36.47 21.28 4.22
C GLY A 74 -36.75 19.79 4.28
N CYS A 75 -37.65 19.32 3.42
CA CYS A 75 -38.05 17.90 3.36
C CYS A 75 -38.49 17.50 1.97
N VAL A 76 -38.05 16.32 1.54
CA VAL A 76 -38.31 15.71 0.24
C VAL A 76 -39.16 14.46 0.44
N LEU A 77 -40.15 14.26 -0.43
CA LEU A 77 -40.86 12.98 -0.52
C LEU A 77 -40.04 12.07 -1.43
N ILE A 78 -39.51 10.98 -0.88
CA ILE A 78 -38.69 10.03 -1.61
C ILE A 78 -39.59 9.10 -2.43
N GLU A 79 -40.50 8.42 -1.73
CA GLU A 79 -41.32 7.36 -2.32
C GLU A 79 -42.72 7.31 -1.69
N THR A 80 -43.67 6.80 -2.46
CA THR A 80 -45.00 6.41 -1.97
C THR A 80 -45.31 5.01 -2.44
N HIS A 81 -45.44 4.08 -1.50
CA HIS A 81 -45.70 2.67 -1.74
C HIS A 81 -47.11 2.31 -1.30
N PRO A 82 -48.00 1.90 -2.22
CA PRO A 82 -49.28 1.30 -1.88
C PRO A 82 -49.06 0.04 -1.04
N TYR A 83 -49.91 -0.20 -0.03
CA TYR A 83 -49.76 -1.37 0.85
C TYR A 83 -49.75 -2.72 0.14
N LYS A 84 -50.53 -2.84 -0.94
CA LYS A 84 -50.58 -4.04 -1.81
C LYS A 84 -49.25 -4.40 -2.48
N ASP A 85 -48.29 -3.47 -2.49
CA ASP A 85 -46.97 -3.66 -3.08
C ASP A 85 -45.93 -3.96 -1.96
N LEU A 86 -46.37 -4.09 -0.69
CA LEU A 86 -45.54 -4.28 0.52
C LEU A 86 -45.97 -5.51 1.36
N ASP A 87 -46.52 -6.55 0.72
CA ASP A 87 -47.17 -7.68 1.40
C ASP A 87 -46.27 -8.38 2.46
N ASN A 88 -44.94 -8.35 2.29
CA ASN A 88 -43.98 -9.02 3.19
C ASN A 88 -43.32 -8.09 4.23
N LEU A 89 -43.53 -6.78 4.16
CA LEU A 89 -42.83 -5.83 5.06
C LEU A 89 -43.21 -6.04 6.52
N ASP A 90 -44.44 -6.50 6.78
CA ASP A 90 -44.94 -6.74 8.13
C ASP A 90 -44.14 -7.79 8.90
N GLU A 91 -43.51 -8.74 8.20
CA GLU A 91 -42.69 -9.80 8.82
C GLU A 91 -41.46 -9.23 9.53
N TYR A 92 -40.99 -8.07 9.08
CA TYR A 92 -39.79 -7.39 9.56
C TYR A 92 -40.11 -6.21 10.49
N LEU A 93 -41.39 -5.85 10.64
CA LEU A 93 -41.82 -4.72 11.46
C LEU A 93 -42.39 -5.15 12.80
N LYS A 94 -41.90 -4.51 13.86
CA LYS A 94 -42.46 -4.62 15.21
C LYS A 94 -42.76 -3.22 15.73
N SER A 95 -43.97 -2.98 16.20
CA SER A 95 -44.31 -1.67 16.78
C SER A 95 -45.06 -1.79 18.10
N ASP A 96 -44.78 -0.85 19.00
CA ASP A 96 -45.60 -0.55 20.16
C ASP A 96 -46.23 0.85 20.06
N LYS A 97 -46.61 1.46 21.19
CA LYS A 97 -47.25 2.78 21.22
C LYS A 97 -46.30 3.93 20.85
N SER A 98 -45.00 3.73 21.00
CA SER A 98 -43.94 4.75 20.91
C SER A 98 -42.84 4.40 19.94
N THR A 99 -42.60 3.11 19.67
CA THR A 99 -41.49 2.62 18.85
C THR A 99 -41.99 1.78 17.68
N LEU A 100 -41.27 1.86 16.56
CA LEU A 100 -41.38 0.99 15.41
C LEU A 100 -39.96 0.52 15.10
N THR A 101 -39.74 -0.79 15.12
CA THR A 101 -38.45 -1.43 14.83
C THR A 101 -38.57 -2.19 13.51
N LEU A 102 -37.60 -1.98 12.63
CA LEU A 102 -37.42 -2.71 11.38
C LEU A 102 -36.20 -3.62 11.54
N THR A 103 -36.42 -4.94 11.47
CA THR A 103 -35.31 -5.89 11.41
C THR A 103 -34.76 -5.93 9.99
N THR A 104 -33.51 -5.51 9.83
CA THR A 104 -32.86 -5.27 8.54
C THR A 104 -32.07 -6.46 8.04
N HIS A 105 -31.51 -7.28 8.93
CA HIS A 105 -30.51 -8.33 8.65
C HIS A 105 -29.18 -7.82 8.07
N ALA A 106 -29.20 -6.75 7.27
CA ALA A 106 -28.03 -6.09 6.71
C ALA A 106 -27.10 -5.52 7.79
N THR A 107 -27.68 -4.86 8.79
CA THR A 107 -26.99 -4.25 9.94
C THR A 107 -27.87 -4.34 11.21
N ASN A 108 -27.57 -3.57 12.26
CA ASN A 108 -28.44 -3.38 13.42
C ASN A 108 -29.87 -2.93 13.04
N ASP A 109 -30.86 -3.43 13.78
CA ASP A 109 -32.26 -3.06 13.59
C ASP A 109 -32.49 -1.54 13.65
N TRP A 110 -33.25 -1.01 12.69
CA TRP A 110 -33.62 0.40 12.67
C TRP A 110 -34.75 0.68 13.64
N VAL A 111 -34.59 1.70 14.48
CA VAL A 111 -35.58 2.08 15.49
C VAL A 111 -36.12 3.48 15.20
N PHE A 112 -37.44 3.56 15.01
CA PHE A 112 -38.18 4.79 14.80
C PHE A 112 -39.01 5.14 16.03
N THR A 113 -39.13 6.44 16.29
CA THR A 113 -39.98 7.00 17.36
C THR A 113 -41.23 7.64 16.79
N LYS A 114 -42.38 7.34 17.38
CA LYS A 114 -43.68 7.88 16.97
C LYS A 114 -43.77 9.39 17.20
N GLN A 115 -44.27 10.12 16.21
CA GLN A 115 -44.53 11.54 16.28
C GLN A 115 -46.04 11.82 16.38
N SER A 116 -46.41 12.84 17.14
CA SER A 116 -47.81 13.28 17.28
C SER A 116 -48.35 13.95 16.02
N GLU A 117 -47.47 14.59 15.25
CA GLU A 117 -47.81 15.24 13.99
C GLU A 117 -46.65 15.20 12.99
N MET A 118 -46.96 15.47 11.72
CA MET A 118 -45.97 15.60 10.66
C MET A 118 -45.14 16.87 10.86
N ARG A 119 -43.82 16.78 10.66
CA ARG A 119 -42.95 17.97 10.60
C ARG A 119 -43.49 18.97 9.59
N GLU A 120 -43.47 20.26 9.92
CA GLU A 120 -44.10 21.31 9.11
C GLU A 120 -43.59 21.33 7.66
N GLN A 121 -42.27 21.25 7.49
CA GLN A 121 -41.60 21.18 6.18
C GLN A 121 -41.97 19.93 5.35
N CYS A 122 -42.40 18.84 5.99
CA CYS A 122 -42.81 17.62 5.29
C CYS A 122 -44.30 17.61 4.89
N LYS A 123 -45.07 18.66 5.24
CA LYS A 123 -46.47 18.79 4.81
C LYS A 123 -46.55 19.08 3.31
N PRO A 124 -47.61 18.64 2.60
CA PRO A 124 -47.65 18.65 1.13
C PRO A 124 -47.34 19.96 0.40
N LYS A 125 -47.51 21.12 1.03
CA LYS A 125 -47.27 22.44 0.40
C LYS A 125 -45.88 23.01 0.70
N GLN A 126 -45.15 22.40 1.62
CA GLN A 126 -43.87 22.87 2.14
C GLN A 126 -42.70 22.00 1.68
N ARG A 127 -42.99 20.85 1.04
CA ARG A 127 -41.97 19.93 0.53
C ARG A 127 -41.18 20.57 -0.60
N LEU A 128 -39.89 20.26 -0.64
CA LEU A 128 -39.00 20.63 -1.71
C LEU A 128 -39.12 19.63 -2.86
N SER A 129 -39.06 20.13 -4.09
CA SER A 129 -39.02 19.34 -5.33
C SER A 129 -38.59 20.21 -6.50
N GLY A 130 -37.92 19.61 -7.49
CA GLY A 130 -37.57 20.25 -8.76
C GLY A 130 -36.12 20.73 -8.85
N ASP A 131 -35.80 21.32 -10.00
CA ASP A 131 -34.42 21.57 -10.45
C ASP A 131 -33.86 22.94 -10.03
N ASP A 132 -34.45 23.63 -9.05
CA ASP A 132 -33.92 24.93 -8.61
C ASP A 132 -32.50 24.75 -8.03
N PRO A 133 -31.46 25.31 -8.66
CA PRO A 133 -30.08 25.00 -8.30
C PRO A 133 -29.72 25.51 -6.91
N ILE A 134 -30.32 26.62 -6.47
CA ILE A 134 -30.12 27.15 -5.12
C ILE A 134 -30.71 26.18 -4.09
N THR A 135 -31.96 25.75 -4.27
CA THR A 135 -32.63 24.81 -3.35
C THR A 135 -31.88 23.49 -3.25
N ASN A 136 -31.38 22.95 -4.36
CA ASN A 136 -30.60 21.72 -4.37
C ASN A 136 -29.24 21.90 -3.66
N PHE A 137 -28.55 23.02 -3.88
CA PHE A 137 -27.31 23.35 -3.17
C PHE A 137 -27.53 23.46 -1.65
N GLU A 138 -28.54 24.23 -1.22
CA GLU A 138 -28.82 24.42 0.21
C GLU A 138 -29.21 23.09 0.86
N TYR A 139 -30.05 22.29 0.19
CA TYR A 139 -30.44 20.98 0.71
C TYR A 139 -29.25 20.02 0.79
N PHE A 140 -28.38 19.98 -0.22
CA PHE A 140 -27.15 19.18 -0.21
C PHE A 140 -26.26 19.57 0.97
N TRP A 141 -25.92 20.85 1.09
CA TRP A 141 -25.02 21.34 2.13
C TRP A 141 -25.56 21.05 3.54
N HIS A 142 -26.86 21.29 3.76
CA HIS A 142 -27.51 21.00 5.04
C HIS A 142 -27.60 19.51 5.35
N THR A 143 -27.71 18.64 4.34
CA THR A 143 -27.72 17.19 4.55
C THR A 143 -26.39 16.72 5.14
N PHE A 144 -25.27 17.15 4.57
CA PHE A 144 -23.94 16.88 5.13
C PHE A 144 -23.77 17.54 6.49
N ASN A 145 -24.12 18.82 6.63
CA ASN A 145 -23.99 19.55 7.90
C ASN A 145 -24.75 18.87 9.06
N ASP A 146 -25.93 18.33 8.78
CA ASP A 146 -26.80 17.77 9.81
C ASP A 146 -26.49 16.30 10.13
N TYR A 147 -25.96 15.52 9.16
CA TYR A 147 -25.88 14.07 9.28
C TYR A 147 -24.50 13.46 9.11
N TYR A 148 -23.54 14.17 8.51
CA TYR A 148 -22.17 13.67 8.39
C TYR A 148 -21.47 13.67 9.75
N ALA A 149 -20.85 12.54 10.11
CA ALA A 149 -20.30 12.33 11.45
C ALA A 149 -18.85 12.79 11.61
N PHE A 150 -18.11 13.00 10.52
CA PHE A 150 -16.64 12.95 10.53
C PHE A 150 -15.92 14.22 10.10
N PHE A 151 -16.58 15.38 10.07
CA PHE A 151 -15.92 16.65 9.72
C PHE A 151 -14.69 16.93 10.61
N GLU A 152 -14.81 16.74 11.93
CA GLU A 152 -13.69 16.96 12.86
C GLU A 152 -12.59 15.91 12.67
N LEU A 153 -12.97 14.65 12.42
CA LEU A 153 -12.02 13.54 12.29
C LEU A 153 -11.20 13.62 11.00
N ARG A 154 -11.79 14.14 9.92
CA ARG A 154 -11.18 14.30 8.60
C ARG A 154 -10.68 15.72 8.34
N GLU A 155 -10.68 16.58 9.36
CA GLU A 155 -10.21 17.97 9.28
C GLU A 155 -10.92 18.84 8.21
N ILE A 156 -12.18 18.55 7.91
CA ILE A 156 -12.96 19.23 6.87
C ILE A 156 -13.68 20.45 7.45
N ASP A 157 -13.37 21.66 6.96
CA ASP A 157 -14.13 22.88 7.28
C ASP A 157 -15.32 23.05 6.33
N TRP A 158 -16.43 22.38 6.66
CA TRP A 158 -17.65 22.41 5.86
C TRP A 158 -18.29 23.79 5.73
N GLN A 159 -18.06 24.68 6.71
CA GLN A 159 -18.58 26.04 6.68
C GLN A 159 -17.74 26.94 5.77
N ALA A 160 -16.43 26.71 5.69
CA ALA A 160 -15.57 27.33 4.69
C ALA A 160 -15.98 26.91 3.28
N ALA A 161 -16.26 25.62 3.06
CA ALA A 161 -16.77 25.13 1.77
C ALA A 161 -18.08 25.84 1.36
N TYR A 162 -19.04 26.00 2.27
CA TYR A 162 -20.25 26.80 2.01
C TYR A 162 -19.91 28.21 1.55
N SER A 163 -19.03 28.88 2.29
CA SER A 163 -18.67 30.28 2.07
C SER A 163 -17.93 30.48 0.73
N ALA A 164 -17.15 29.49 0.32
CA ALA A 164 -16.45 29.47 -0.96
C ALA A 164 -17.41 29.25 -2.13
N TYR A 165 -18.27 28.23 -2.07
CA TYR A 165 -19.02 27.77 -3.25
C TYR A 165 -20.42 28.39 -3.39
N ARG A 166 -21.12 28.66 -2.28
CA ARG A 166 -22.51 29.19 -2.31
C ARG A 166 -22.66 30.46 -3.17
N PRO A 167 -21.75 31.46 -3.15
CA PRO A 167 -21.89 32.68 -3.96
C PRO A 167 -21.87 32.44 -5.48
N HIS A 168 -21.36 31.29 -5.94
CA HIS A 168 -21.30 30.92 -7.35
C HIS A 168 -22.62 30.32 -7.87
N ILE A 169 -23.56 29.97 -6.98
CA ILE A 169 -24.84 29.36 -7.33
C ILE A 169 -25.96 30.40 -7.42
N ASN A 170 -26.60 30.48 -8.59
CA ASN A 170 -27.73 31.37 -8.86
C ASN A 170 -28.77 30.67 -9.75
N ALA A 171 -29.88 31.37 -10.07
CA ALA A 171 -31.00 30.78 -10.82
C ALA A 171 -30.65 30.32 -12.24
N ASP A 172 -29.54 30.80 -12.82
CA ASP A 172 -29.06 30.41 -14.16
C ASP A 172 -28.01 29.29 -14.12
N THR A 173 -27.61 28.83 -12.93
CA THR A 173 -26.65 27.71 -12.78
C THR A 173 -27.23 26.44 -13.40
N THR A 174 -26.52 25.84 -14.36
CA THR A 174 -26.95 24.60 -14.98
C THR A 174 -26.69 23.39 -14.07
N PRO A 175 -27.38 22.26 -14.28
CA PRO A 175 -27.09 21.04 -13.52
C PRO A 175 -25.63 20.58 -13.65
N GLU A 176 -25.01 20.73 -14.81
CA GLU A 176 -23.60 20.35 -15.02
C GLU A 176 -22.65 21.26 -14.23
N GLN A 177 -22.98 22.55 -14.12
CA GLN A 177 -22.22 23.49 -13.28
C GLN A 177 -22.41 23.18 -11.79
N LEU A 178 -23.62 22.82 -11.38
CA LEU A 178 -23.92 22.43 -10.01
C LEU A 178 -23.19 21.13 -9.63
N ALA A 179 -23.17 20.13 -10.52
CA ALA A 179 -22.43 18.90 -10.31
C ALA A 179 -20.94 19.15 -10.09
N LYS A 180 -20.30 19.99 -10.92
CA LYS A 180 -18.89 20.39 -10.73
C LYS A 180 -18.61 21.10 -9.42
N VAL A 181 -19.58 21.87 -8.91
CA VAL A 181 -19.45 22.48 -7.59
C VAL A 181 -19.51 21.43 -6.49
N PHE A 182 -20.40 20.44 -6.59
CA PHE A 182 -20.45 19.34 -5.63
C PHE A 182 -19.21 18.46 -5.68
N GLU A 183 -18.70 18.16 -6.88
CA GLU A 183 -17.42 17.46 -7.09
C GLU A 183 -16.28 18.16 -6.34
N ALA A 184 -16.09 19.46 -6.58
CA ALA A 184 -15.07 20.26 -5.91
C ALA A 184 -15.33 20.50 -4.39
N MET A 185 -16.54 20.20 -3.90
CA MET A 185 -16.84 20.25 -2.47
C MET A 185 -16.59 18.91 -1.78
N LEU A 186 -16.60 17.81 -2.52
CA LEU A 186 -16.44 16.45 -2.00
C LEU A 186 -15.02 15.89 -2.20
N GLU A 187 -14.19 16.54 -3.01
CA GLU A 187 -12.83 16.12 -3.38
C GLU A 187 -11.94 15.77 -2.16
N ASP A 188 -12.02 16.56 -1.09
CA ASP A 188 -11.16 16.42 0.10
C ASP A 188 -11.77 15.53 1.21
N PHE A 189 -12.84 14.76 0.93
CA PHE A 189 -13.50 13.96 1.98
C PHE A 189 -12.71 12.72 2.40
N ASP A 190 -11.99 12.10 1.46
CA ASP A 190 -11.28 10.84 1.65
C ASP A 190 -12.16 9.70 2.23
N ASP A 191 -13.44 9.67 1.84
CA ASP A 191 -14.47 8.81 2.42
C ASP A 191 -15.21 8.03 1.31
N THR A 192 -14.94 6.73 1.23
CA THR A 192 -15.51 5.82 0.21
C THR A 192 -17.05 5.75 0.24
N HIS A 193 -17.69 6.08 1.37
CA HIS A 193 -19.16 6.10 1.45
C HIS A 193 -19.77 7.45 1.07
N VAL A 194 -18.97 8.46 0.75
CA VAL A 194 -19.45 9.76 0.27
C VAL A 194 -19.60 9.71 -1.24
N SER A 195 -20.82 9.89 -1.72
CA SER A 195 -21.10 9.90 -3.16
C SER A 195 -22.27 10.82 -3.52
N LEU A 196 -22.31 11.22 -4.79
CA LEU A 196 -23.47 11.88 -5.39
C LEU A 196 -23.59 11.50 -6.87
N THR A 197 -24.76 11.01 -7.25
CA THR A 197 -24.99 10.42 -8.57
C THR A 197 -26.28 10.95 -9.18
N ASP A 198 -26.21 11.10 -10.50
CA ASP A 198 -27.36 11.15 -11.38
C ASP A 198 -27.18 10.05 -12.42
N ASP A 199 -28.05 9.02 -12.37
CA ASP A 199 -28.08 7.84 -13.24
C ASP A 199 -27.85 8.12 -14.74
N LYS A 200 -28.09 9.34 -15.21
CA LYS A 200 -28.01 9.71 -16.62
C LYS A 200 -26.82 10.60 -16.97
N ARG A 201 -26.10 11.15 -16.00
CA ARG A 201 -25.18 12.27 -16.24
C ARG A 201 -23.81 12.14 -15.60
N PHE A 202 -23.73 11.78 -14.32
CA PHE A 202 -22.47 11.79 -13.59
C PHE A 202 -22.53 10.92 -12.34
N GLU A 203 -21.34 10.62 -11.83
CA GLU A 203 -21.09 10.01 -10.53
C GLU A 203 -19.92 10.78 -9.91
N ILE A 204 -20.10 11.22 -8.67
CA ILE A 204 -19.10 11.94 -7.88
C ILE A 204 -18.80 11.05 -6.68
N SER A 205 -17.51 10.78 -6.43
CA SER A 205 -17.03 10.07 -5.25
C SER A 205 -16.27 11.03 -4.33
N GLY A 206 -16.38 10.84 -3.03
CA GLY A 206 -15.53 11.46 -2.02
C GLY A 206 -14.34 10.59 -1.59
N GLU A 207 -14.12 9.44 -2.24
CA GLU A 207 -13.00 8.53 -1.99
C GLU A 207 -11.65 9.17 -2.34
N GLY A 208 -10.67 9.03 -1.45
CA GLY A 208 -9.29 9.47 -1.69
C GLY A 208 -8.41 8.41 -2.34
N ALA A 209 -7.15 8.77 -2.59
CA ALA A 209 -6.18 7.85 -3.15
C ALA A 209 -5.69 6.85 -2.09
N THR A 210 -5.57 5.57 -2.48
CA THR A 210 -4.95 4.53 -1.67
C THR A 210 -3.42 4.65 -1.73
N GLU A 211 -2.70 4.11 -0.74
CA GLU A 211 -1.23 4.03 -0.74
C GLU A 211 -0.73 3.36 -2.03
N LEU A 212 -1.38 2.26 -2.43
CA LEU A 212 -1.11 1.59 -3.70
C LEU A 212 -1.29 2.50 -4.94
N TYR A 213 -2.32 3.34 -4.94
CA TYR A 213 -2.56 4.27 -6.03
C TYR A 213 -1.45 5.31 -6.11
N GLU A 214 -1.05 5.90 -4.98
CA GLU A 214 0.02 6.90 -4.92
C GLU A 214 1.37 6.34 -5.40
N ASP A 215 1.72 5.13 -4.95
CA ASP A 215 2.94 4.42 -5.37
C ASP A 215 2.99 4.21 -6.89
N LEU A 216 1.86 3.82 -7.49
CA LEU A 216 1.76 3.56 -8.91
C LEU A 216 1.65 4.85 -9.75
N ALA A 217 0.94 5.86 -9.25
CA ALA A 217 0.78 7.16 -9.90
C ALA A 217 2.14 7.77 -10.21
N TRP A 218 3.04 7.73 -9.22
CA TRP A 218 4.42 8.17 -9.40
C TRP A 218 5.17 7.34 -10.45
N LEU A 219 5.09 6.01 -10.40
CA LEU A 219 5.74 5.14 -11.40
C LEU A 219 5.25 5.43 -12.82
N MET A 220 3.96 5.68 -12.98
CA MET A 220 3.39 6.05 -14.28
C MET A 220 3.86 7.43 -14.72
N GLN A 221 3.96 8.40 -13.80
CA GLN A 221 4.50 9.73 -14.10
C GLN A 221 5.93 9.67 -14.65
N GLN A 222 6.78 8.81 -14.10
CA GLN A 222 8.14 8.62 -14.61
C GLN A 222 8.19 7.99 -16.01
N ARG A 223 7.34 6.99 -16.27
CA ARG A 223 7.35 6.25 -17.54
C ARG A 223 6.65 7.00 -18.67
N HIS A 224 5.65 7.80 -18.35
CA HIS A 224 4.71 8.37 -19.31
C HIS A 224 4.65 9.90 -19.28
N GLY A 225 5.37 10.56 -18.36
CA GLY A 225 5.38 12.02 -18.24
C GLY A 225 3.98 12.57 -17.97
N ASP A 226 3.58 13.60 -18.69
CA ASP A 226 2.27 14.25 -18.55
C ASP A 226 1.06 13.33 -18.90
N ASP A 227 1.27 12.18 -19.55
CA ASP A 227 0.20 11.24 -19.96
C ASP A 227 -0.05 10.11 -18.93
N TRP A 228 0.53 10.23 -17.74
CA TRP A 228 0.53 9.14 -16.76
C TRP A 228 -0.84 8.74 -16.24
N GLU A 229 -1.74 9.71 -16.06
CA GLU A 229 -3.11 9.47 -15.59
C GLU A 229 -3.84 8.50 -16.52
N ALA A 230 -3.57 8.56 -17.84
CA ALA A 230 -4.17 7.66 -18.84
C ALA A 230 -3.72 6.21 -18.70
N HIS A 231 -2.63 5.95 -17.98
CA HIS A 231 -2.08 4.61 -17.74
C HIS A 231 -2.37 4.07 -16.34
N MET A 232 -2.91 4.90 -15.45
CA MET A 232 -3.02 4.60 -14.03
C MET A 232 -3.97 3.43 -13.76
N ASP A 233 -5.18 3.45 -14.31
CA ASP A 233 -6.15 2.35 -14.15
C ASP A 233 -5.57 1.00 -14.59
N GLN A 234 -4.82 0.98 -15.70
CA GLN A 234 -4.19 -0.24 -16.19
C GLN A 234 -3.08 -0.72 -15.24
N ALA A 235 -2.24 0.19 -14.75
CA ALA A 235 -1.17 -0.13 -13.81
C ALA A 235 -1.71 -0.69 -12.50
N TYR A 236 -2.75 -0.06 -11.94
CA TYR A 236 -3.44 -0.51 -10.74
C TYR A 236 -3.99 -1.92 -10.88
N ASN A 237 -4.75 -2.17 -11.96
CA ASN A 237 -5.35 -3.47 -12.22
C ASN A 237 -4.29 -4.56 -12.48
N ASN A 238 -3.19 -4.22 -13.17
CA ASN A 238 -2.09 -5.15 -13.39
C ASN A 238 -1.42 -5.54 -12.07
N GLN A 239 -1.20 -4.59 -11.16
CA GLN A 239 -0.58 -4.83 -9.86
C GLN A 239 -1.44 -5.76 -9.00
N LEU A 240 -2.76 -5.50 -8.91
CA LEU A 240 -3.70 -6.39 -8.20
C LEU A 240 -3.81 -7.78 -8.83
N SER A 241 -3.78 -7.85 -10.17
CA SER A 241 -3.81 -9.13 -10.89
C SER A 241 -2.55 -9.96 -10.63
N ALA A 242 -1.37 -9.33 -10.69
CA ALA A 242 -0.10 -9.98 -10.38
C ALA A 242 -0.08 -10.51 -8.94
N PHE A 243 -0.60 -9.74 -8.00
CA PHE A 243 -0.73 -10.16 -6.61
C PHE A 243 -1.64 -11.39 -6.46
N ALA A 244 -2.83 -11.37 -7.08
CA ALA A 244 -3.73 -12.52 -7.06
C ALA A 244 -3.12 -13.77 -7.70
N GLU A 245 -2.35 -13.62 -8.78
CA GLU A 245 -1.60 -14.71 -9.40
C GLU A 245 -0.55 -15.29 -8.45
N ILE A 246 0.20 -14.44 -7.75
CA ILE A 246 1.20 -14.86 -6.75
C ILE A 246 0.53 -15.65 -5.62
N THR A 247 -0.57 -15.15 -5.06
CA THR A 247 -1.31 -15.85 -3.99
C THR A 247 -1.79 -17.24 -4.43
N ASN A 248 -2.25 -17.38 -5.69
CA ASN A 248 -2.68 -18.68 -6.22
C ASN A 248 -1.55 -19.73 -6.24
N LEU A 249 -0.28 -19.31 -6.32
CA LEU A 249 0.88 -20.23 -6.30
C LEU A 249 1.08 -20.92 -4.94
N TYR A 250 0.51 -20.39 -3.85
CA TYR A 250 0.59 -21.00 -2.52
C TYR A 250 -0.45 -22.10 -2.27
N VAL A 251 -1.57 -22.05 -3.00
CA VAL A 251 -2.64 -23.04 -2.86
C VAL A 251 -2.22 -24.35 -3.52
N LEU A 252 -2.40 -25.49 -2.84
CA LEU A 252 -1.91 -26.79 -3.31
C LEU A 252 -2.41 -27.17 -4.71
N ASP A 253 -3.68 -26.90 -5.00
CA ASP A 253 -4.29 -27.16 -6.31
C ASP A 253 -4.01 -26.03 -7.33
N LYS A 254 -3.19 -25.04 -6.96
CA LYS A 254 -2.86 -23.80 -7.70
C LYS A 254 -4.09 -22.97 -8.10
N LYS A 255 -5.21 -23.24 -7.43
CA LYS A 255 -6.50 -22.60 -7.65
C LYS A 255 -7.36 -22.82 -6.40
N LEU A 256 -8.09 -21.78 -6.01
CA LEU A 256 -9.08 -21.90 -4.94
C LEU A 256 -10.31 -22.68 -5.39
N THR A 257 -10.84 -23.49 -4.48
CA THR A 257 -12.20 -24.03 -4.61
C THR A 257 -13.17 -22.87 -4.41
N ARG A 258 -14.18 -22.78 -5.29
CA ARG A 258 -15.25 -21.78 -5.24
C ARG A 258 -16.61 -22.48 -5.33
N TYR A 259 -17.65 -21.83 -4.86
CA TYR A 259 -19.01 -22.35 -5.02
C TYR A 259 -19.53 -22.02 -6.42
N GLU A 260 -19.76 -23.05 -7.24
CA GLU A 260 -20.24 -22.92 -8.62
C GLU A 260 -19.45 -21.85 -9.42
N SER A 261 -20.09 -20.74 -9.76
CA SER A 261 -19.52 -19.59 -10.47
C SER A 261 -19.35 -18.34 -9.61
N SER A 262 -19.59 -18.41 -8.29
CA SER A 262 -19.42 -17.27 -7.39
C SER A 262 -17.94 -16.98 -7.13
N ASN A 263 -17.59 -15.70 -7.15
CA ASN A 263 -16.27 -15.20 -6.81
C ASN A 263 -16.18 -14.58 -5.40
N ALA A 264 -17.28 -14.55 -4.64
CA ALA A 264 -17.30 -13.90 -3.32
C ALA A 264 -16.32 -14.53 -2.31
N LEU A 265 -16.23 -15.87 -2.31
CA LEU A 265 -15.35 -16.61 -1.40
C LEU A 265 -14.67 -17.79 -2.12
N GLY A 266 -13.37 -17.92 -1.89
CA GLY A 266 -12.58 -19.08 -2.32
C GLY A 266 -11.86 -19.73 -1.14
N TRP A 267 -11.71 -21.06 -1.13
CA TRP A 267 -10.98 -21.77 -0.08
C TRP A 267 -10.11 -22.90 -0.63
N GLY A 268 -9.11 -23.31 0.13
CA GLY A 268 -8.22 -24.40 -0.23
C GLY A 268 -7.31 -24.79 0.93
N LYS A 269 -6.36 -25.70 0.63
CA LYS A 269 -5.28 -26.05 1.55
C LYS A 269 -3.96 -25.51 1.02
N LEU A 270 -3.08 -25.15 1.94
CA LEU A 270 -1.69 -24.80 1.70
C LEU A 270 -0.78 -25.95 2.19
N ASP A 271 0.52 -25.80 1.96
CA ASP A 271 1.54 -26.65 2.58
C ASP A 271 1.40 -26.67 4.11
N GLY A 272 1.87 -27.74 4.75
CA GLY A 272 1.79 -27.90 6.21
C GLY A 272 0.38 -28.16 6.76
N ASN A 273 -0.56 -28.61 5.92
CA ASN A 273 -1.96 -28.86 6.32
C ASN A 273 -2.66 -27.61 6.88
N LEU A 274 -2.33 -26.43 6.33
CA LEU A 274 -3.01 -25.18 6.67
C LEU A 274 -4.24 -24.99 5.78
N GLY A 275 -5.31 -24.47 6.36
CA GLY A 275 -6.48 -24.03 5.61
C GLY A 275 -6.30 -22.58 5.15
N TYR A 276 -6.85 -22.25 3.99
CA TYR A 276 -6.85 -20.91 3.44
C TYR A 276 -8.24 -20.54 2.97
N ILE A 277 -8.71 -19.35 3.36
CA ILE A 277 -9.99 -18.78 2.98
C ILE A 277 -9.72 -17.37 2.48
N ARG A 278 -10.11 -17.06 1.24
CA ARG A 278 -10.07 -15.71 0.69
C ARG A 278 -11.49 -15.22 0.51
N ILE A 279 -11.79 -14.05 1.05
CA ILE A 279 -13.11 -13.44 1.02
C ILE A 279 -12.95 -12.11 0.28
N ASP A 280 -13.45 -12.09 -0.94
CA ASP A 280 -13.41 -10.91 -1.82
C ASP A 280 -14.64 -10.01 -1.56
N ARG A 281 -15.77 -10.60 -1.13
CA ARG A 281 -17.05 -9.91 -0.89
C ARG A 281 -17.93 -10.62 0.13
N GLU A 282 -18.79 -9.88 0.83
CA GLU A 282 -19.75 -10.32 1.86
C GLU A 282 -21.21 -10.20 1.40
N ALA A 283 -21.44 -10.44 0.11
CA ALA A 283 -22.72 -10.47 -0.57
C ALA A 283 -22.67 -11.42 -1.77
N ALA A 284 -23.83 -11.94 -2.18
CA ALA A 284 -23.97 -12.86 -3.32
C ALA A 284 -23.10 -14.13 -3.18
N MET A 285 -23.10 -14.72 -1.98
CA MET A 285 -22.16 -15.80 -1.59
C MET A 285 -22.29 -17.08 -2.43
N LEU A 286 -23.48 -17.35 -2.99
CA LEU A 286 -23.73 -18.50 -3.88
C LEU A 286 -24.02 -18.09 -5.33
N ALA A 287 -24.12 -16.81 -5.64
CA ALA A 287 -24.48 -16.32 -6.97
C ALA A 287 -23.23 -15.88 -7.77
N SER A 288 -23.32 -15.96 -9.11
CA SER A 288 -22.23 -15.50 -10.01
C SER A 288 -22.02 -13.99 -9.96
N GLU A 289 -23.11 -13.26 -9.70
CA GLU A 289 -23.15 -11.81 -9.64
C GLU A 289 -24.11 -11.40 -8.53
N GLU A 290 -23.90 -10.20 -8.00
CA GLU A 290 -24.87 -9.58 -7.11
C GLU A 290 -26.10 -9.13 -7.90
N THR A 291 -27.28 -9.51 -7.44
CA THR A 291 -28.53 -9.00 -7.98
C THR A 291 -28.88 -7.71 -7.26
N GLU A 292 -28.88 -6.59 -7.99
CA GLU A 292 -29.34 -5.30 -7.46
C GLU A 292 -30.77 -5.44 -6.91
N ALA A 293 -30.99 -4.94 -5.70
CA ALA A 293 -32.33 -4.85 -5.13
C ALA A 293 -33.15 -3.80 -5.91
N ASP A 294 -34.31 -4.21 -6.46
CA ASP A 294 -35.20 -3.34 -7.24
C ASP A 294 -35.82 -2.20 -6.41
N SER A 295 -35.81 -2.32 -5.08
CA SER A 295 -36.26 -1.31 -4.14
C SER A 295 -35.57 -1.42 -2.78
N PHE A 296 -35.65 -0.35 -1.97
CA PHE A 296 -35.17 -0.33 -0.58
C PHE A 296 -35.66 -1.52 0.27
N PHE A 297 -36.89 -2.00 0.02
CA PHE A 297 -37.47 -3.10 0.80
C PHE A 297 -36.98 -4.48 0.37
N ASP A 298 -36.37 -4.60 -0.82
CA ASP A 298 -35.84 -5.86 -1.33
C ASP A 298 -34.46 -6.18 -0.74
N VAL A 299 -33.76 -5.18 -0.18
CA VAL A 299 -32.48 -5.37 0.53
C VAL A 299 -32.62 -6.27 1.77
N ILE A 300 -33.74 -6.18 2.49
CA ILE A 300 -33.97 -6.96 3.73
C ILE A 300 -34.04 -8.48 3.46
N PRO A 301 -34.92 -8.96 2.55
CA PRO A 301 -34.93 -10.38 2.20
C PRO A 301 -33.63 -10.81 1.50
N GLN A 302 -32.96 -9.94 0.75
CA GLN A 302 -31.65 -10.23 0.16
C GLN A 302 -30.58 -10.47 1.22
N ALA A 303 -30.40 -9.55 2.18
CA ALA A 303 -29.44 -9.71 3.28
C ALA A 303 -29.73 -10.96 4.11
N LYS A 304 -31.01 -11.27 4.35
CA LYS A 304 -31.40 -12.52 5.01
C LYS A 304 -30.99 -13.74 4.18
N GLN A 305 -31.23 -13.73 2.87
CA GLN A 305 -30.82 -14.81 1.97
C GLN A 305 -29.30 -14.98 1.97
N ASP A 306 -28.53 -13.89 1.89
CA ASP A 306 -27.07 -13.93 1.91
C ASP A 306 -26.53 -14.51 3.23
N ILE A 307 -27.17 -14.27 4.37
CA ILE A 307 -26.82 -14.92 5.65
C ILE A 307 -27.09 -16.44 5.59
N GLU A 308 -28.23 -16.87 5.03
CA GLU A 308 -28.56 -18.30 4.88
C GLU A 308 -27.62 -19.02 3.90
N ASP A 309 -27.25 -18.32 2.83
CA ASP A 309 -26.28 -18.75 1.83
C ASP A 309 -24.87 -18.85 2.43
N THR A 310 -24.47 -17.87 3.22
CA THR A 310 -23.22 -17.85 4.00
C THR A 310 -23.15 -19.06 4.93
N GLN A 311 -24.22 -19.34 5.68
CA GLN A 311 -24.28 -20.51 6.56
C GLN A 311 -24.06 -21.81 5.78
N THR A 312 -24.67 -21.92 4.60
CA THR A 312 -24.54 -23.10 3.74
C THR A 312 -23.12 -23.25 3.23
N LEU A 313 -22.54 -22.17 2.72
CA LEU A 313 -21.19 -22.16 2.17
C LEU A 313 -20.14 -22.41 3.26
N MET A 314 -20.19 -21.68 4.36
CA MET A 314 -19.22 -21.81 5.45
C MET A 314 -19.27 -23.18 6.11
N ARG A 315 -20.42 -23.84 6.23
CA ARG A 315 -20.45 -25.26 6.67
C ARG A 315 -19.67 -26.18 5.75
N LYS A 316 -19.66 -25.91 4.44
CA LYS A 316 -18.85 -26.66 3.47
C LYS A 316 -17.36 -26.34 3.63
N VAL A 317 -17.00 -25.05 3.68
CA VAL A 317 -15.63 -24.59 3.91
C VAL A 317 -15.05 -25.20 5.18
N MET A 318 -15.76 -25.06 6.31
CA MET A 318 -15.30 -25.57 7.60
C MET A 318 -15.24 -27.09 7.66
N LYS A 319 -16.05 -27.80 6.87
CA LYS A 319 -15.95 -29.25 6.74
C LYS A 319 -14.70 -29.65 5.95
N ASP A 320 -14.41 -28.95 4.86
CA ASP A 320 -13.25 -29.24 4.00
C ASP A 320 -11.92 -28.90 4.69
N LEU A 321 -11.95 -27.93 5.62
CA LEU A 321 -10.78 -27.46 6.39
C LEU A 321 -10.76 -27.98 7.83
N ALA A 322 -11.66 -28.89 8.22
CA ALA A 322 -11.84 -29.32 9.61
C ALA A 322 -10.58 -29.93 10.25
N ASP A 323 -9.74 -30.58 9.45
CA ASP A 323 -8.51 -31.25 9.87
C ASP A 323 -7.26 -30.35 9.77
N SER A 324 -7.39 -29.11 9.28
CA SER A 324 -6.27 -28.16 9.18
C SER A 324 -5.67 -27.82 10.54
N ASP A 325 -4.37 -27.55 10.59
CA ASP A 325 -3.66 -27.22 11.85
C ASP A 325 -3.73 -25.74 12.24
N GLY A 326 -4.04 -24.89 11.27
CA GLY A 326 -4.45 -23.50 11.42
C GLY A 326 -5.18 -23.04 10.16
N ILE A 327 -5.86 -21.90 10.23
CA ILE A 327 -6.51 -21.27 9.06
C ILE A 327 -5.94 -19.88 8.84
N ILE A 328 -5.68 -19.54 7.59
CA ILE A 328 -5.38 -18.18 7.14
C ILE A 328 -6.62 -17.64 6.42
N ILE A 329 -7.12 -16.47 6.84
CA ILE A 329 -8.24 -15.77 6.22
C ILE A 329 -7.68 -14.53 5.53
N ASP A 330 -7.74 -14.45 4.21
CA ASP A 330 -7.31 -13.29 3.44
C ASP A 330 -8.50 -12.36 3.19
N LEU A 331 -8.46 -11.18 3.81
CA LEU A 331 -9.43 -10.10 3.68
C LEU A 331 -8.87 -8.89 2.95
N ARG A 332 -7.65 -8.96 2.43
CA ARG A 332 -6.93 -7.81 1.85
C ARG A 332 -7.70 -7.10 0.74
N VAL A 333 -8.58 -7.77 0.02
CA VAL A 333 -9.36 -7.17 -1.08
C VAL A 333 -10.86 -7.28 -0.84
N ASN A 334 -11.27 -7.39 0.42
CA ASN A 334 -12.68 -7.54 0.78
C ASN A 334 -13.43 -6.22 0.63
N ASP A 335 -14.31 -6.16 -0.37
CA ASP A 335 -15.03 -4.95 -0.76
C ASP A 335 -16.33 -4.70 0.05
N GLY A 336 -16.60 -5.53 1.05
CA GLY A 336 -17.72 -5.36 1.97
C GLY A 336 -19.00 -6.06 1.52
N GLY A 337 -20.15 -5.53 1.95
CA GLY A 337 -21.45 -6.19 1.87
C GLY A 337 -22.31 -5.89 3.10
N PHE A 338 -22.82 -6.92 3.76
CA PHE A 338 -23.69 -6.76 4.94
C PHE A 338 -23.00 -7.17 6.24
N ASP A 339 -23.03 -6.32 7.28
CA ASP A 339 -22.55 -6.65 8.63
C ASP A 339 -23.07 -7.99 9.15
N GLY A 340 -24.33 -8.32 8.82
CA GLY A 340 -24.96 -9.58 9.19
C GLY A 340 -24.22 -10.80 8.61
N VAL A 341 -23.69 -10.67 7.39
CA VAL A 341 -22.84 -11.69 6.75
C VAL A 341 -21.48 -11.74 7.44
N SER A 342 -20.85 -10.59 7.73
CA SER A 342 -19.60 -10.52 8.50
C SER A 342 -19.69 -11.28 9.83
N LEU A 343 -20.76 -11.03 10.60
CA LEU A 343 -21.00 -11.68 11.87
C LEU A 343 -21.30 -13.18 11.71
N GLU A 344 -21.97 -13.60 10.63
CA GLU A 344 -22.23 -15.01 10.37
C GLU A 344 -20.98 -15.78 9.92
N ILE A 345 -20.07 -15.16 9.15
CA ILE A 345 -18.76 -15.73 8.81
C ILE A 345 -17.93 -15.90 10.08
N ALA A 346 -17.73 -14.83 10.86
CA ALA A 346 -16.91 -14.86 12.07
C ALA A 346 -17.43 -15.84 13.13
N ARG A 347 -18.74 -16.10 13.13
CA ARG A 347 -19.39 -17.02 14.06
C ARG A 347 -18.84 -18.45 13.98
N PHE A 348 -18.31 -18.89 12.84
CA PHE A 348 -17.67 -20.22 12.70
C PHE A 348 -16.37 -20.35 13.50
N PHE A 349 -15.79 -19.25 13.96
CA PHE A 349 -14.57 -19.19 14.78
C PHE A 349 -14.87 -18.87 16.25
N ASN A 350 -16.14 -18.76 16.63
CA ASN A 350 -16.53 -18.30 17.97
C ASN A 350 -17.33 -19.35 18.76
N ASP A 351 -16.87 -19.66 19.97
CA ASP A 351 -17.42 -20.71 20.83
C ASP A 351 -18.61 -20.27 21.71
N LYS A 352 -18.76 -18.96 21.95
CA LYS A 352 -19.76 -18.40 22.86
C LYS A 352 -20.18 -16.99 22.46
N GLU A 353 -21.41 -16.61 22.80
CA GLU A 353 -21.88 -15.24 22.54
C GLU A 353 -21.00 -14.19 23.23
N ARG A 354 -20.60 -13.14 22.50
CA ARG A 354 -19.77 -12.04 23.01
C ARG A 354 -20.04 -10.73 22.27
N THR A 355 -19.75 -9.61 22.93
CA THR A 355 -19.70 -8.28 22.30
C THR A 355 -18.36 -8.13 21.58
N VAL A 356 -18.37 -7.57 20.37
CA VAL A 356 -17.17 -7.48 19.51
C VAL A 356 -16.83 -6.04 19.10
N ALA A 357 -17.82 -5.16 19.05
CA ALA A 357 -17.68 -3.75 18.74
C ALA A 357 -18.91 -2.97 19.22
N TYR A 358 -18.86 -1.65 19.09
CA TYR A 358 -19.99 -0.76 19.33
C TYR A 358 -20.25 0.12 18.13
N LYS A 359 -21.51 0.52 17.96
CA LYS A 359 -21.98 1.39 16.91
C LYS A 359 -22.88 2.47 17.47
N GLN A 360 -22.82 3.67 16.91
CA GLN A 360 -23.55 4.83 17.41
C GLN A 360 -23.79 5.84 16.29
N ILE A 361 -25.04 6.29 16.10
CA ILE A 361 -25.31 7.49 15.31
C ILE A 361 -24.82 8.71 16.09
N LEU A 362 -23.93 9.47 15.47
CA LEU A 362 -23.35 10.69 16.02
C LEU A 362 -23.34 11.77 14.94
N ASN A 363 -24.07 12.86 15.17
CA ASN A 363 -24.03 14.05 14.33
C ASN A 363 -24.30 15.31 15.15
N GLY A 364 -24.30 16.47 14.50
CA GLY A 364 -24.25 17.79 15.16
C GLY A 364 -25.30 18.01 16.26
N ASP A 365 -26.51 17.46 16.08
CA ASP A 365 -27.63 17.67 17.01
C ASP A 365 -28.09 16.39 17.73
N TYR A 366 -27.50 15.22 17.43
CA TYR A 366 -27.96 13.94 17.97
C TYR A 366 -26.83 12.98 18.31
N GLN A 367 -26.92 12.41 19.50
CA GLN A 367 -26.05 11.35 19.99
C GLN A 367 -26.92 10.19 20.47
N GLN A 368 -26.92 9.09 19.72
CA GLN A 368 -27.62 7.86 20.10
C GLN A 368 -26.95 7.21 21.31
N GLU A 369 -27.65 6.37 22.08
CA GLU A 369 -26.96 5.43 22.98
C GLU A 369 -26.16 4.41 22.16
N LYS A 370 -24.97 4.02 22.65
CA LYS A 370 -24.14 3.01 21.98
C LYS A 370 -24.88 1.68 21.86
N GLN A 371 -24.94 1.15 20.64
CA GLN A 371 -25.45 -0.18 20.35
C GLN A 371 -24.29 -1.18 20.32
N THR A 372 -24.52 -2.38 20.85
CA THR A 372 -23.52 -3.45 20.86
C THR A 372 -23.62 -4.30 19.60
N LEU A 373 -22.51 -4.52 18.91
CA LEU A 373 -22.39 -5.60 17.94
C LEU A 373 -22.12 -6.90 18.70
N THR A 374 -22.98 -7.90 18.49
CA THR A 374 -22.95 -9.17 19.23
C THR A 374 -22.68 -10.32 18.27
N LEU A 375 -21.58 -11.03 18.52
CA LEU A 375 -21.22 -12.24 17.80
C LEU A 375 -21.81 -13.46 18.51
N LYS A 376 -22.63 -14.23 17.80
CA LYS A 376 -23.23 -15.48 18.33
C LYS A 376 -22.22 -16.63 18.34
N ALA A 377 -22.48 -17.65 19.16
CA ALA A 377 -21.71 -18.90 19.15
C ALA A 377 -21.96 -19.70 17.87
N ALA A 378 -20.94 -20.39 17.35
CA ALA A 378 -21.01 -21.25 16.17
C ALA A 378 -22.27 -22.15 16.17
N PRO A 379 -22.91 -22.37 15.02
CA PRO A 379 -24.11 -23.20 14.96
C PRO A 379 -23.85 -24.66 15.33
N ASP A 380 -22.63 -25.16 15.05
CA ASP A 380 -22.19 -26.52 15.40
C ASP A 380 -20.99 -26.45 16.36
N GLN A 381 -19.78 -26.63 15.85
CA GLN A 381 -18.52 -26.53 16.59
C GLN A 381 -17.69 -25.38 16.00
N ALA A 382 -17.21 -24.50 16.87
CA ALA A 382 -16.29 -23.43 16.47
C ALA A 382 -14.91 -24.00 16.11
N TYR A 383 -14.27 -23.42 15.11
CA TYR A 383 -12.85 -23.62 14.87
C TYR A 383 -12.06 -22.78 15.87
N THR A 384 -11.29 -23.43 16.74
CA THR A 384 -10.56 -22.78 17.84
C THR A 384 -9.05 -23.00 17.77
N LYS A 385 -8.55 -23.61 16.69
CA LYS A 385 -7.11 -23.65 16.40
C LYS A 385 -6.65 -22.26 15.92
N PRO A 386 -5.35 -21.97 15.88
CA PRO A 386 -4.86 -20.64 15.49
C PRO A 386 -5.40 -20.18 14.12
N VAL A 387 -5.78 -18.91 14.06
CA VAL A 387 -6.25 -18.23 12.84
C VAL A 387 -5.40 -17.00 12.59
N TYR A 388 -4.91 -16.83 11.37
CA TYR A 388 -4.26 -15.60 10.93
C TYR A 388 -5.17 -14.88 9.93
N VAL A 389 -5.36 -13.58 10.09
CA VAL A 389 -6.19 -12.77 9.19
C VAL A 389 -5.27 -11.79 8.45
N LEU A 390 -5.24 -11.85 7.13
CA LEU A 390 -4.46 -10.94 6.30
C LEU A 390 -5.31 -9.71 5.98
N THR A 391 -4.78 -8.52 6.24
CA THR A 391 -5.51 -7.24 6.12
C THR A 391 -4.75 -6.22 5.28
N GLY A 392 -5.46 -5.25 4.73
CA GLY A 392 -4.90 -4.13 3.97
C GLY A 392 -5.98 -3.11 3.61
N GLU A 393 -5.55 -1.98 3.06
CA GLU A 393 -6.38 -0.78 2.84
C GLU A 393 -7.56 -0.97 1.87
N LEU A 394 -7.55 -2.04 1.06
CA LEU A 394 -8.66 -2.36 0.16
C LEU A 394 -9.78 -3.17 0.85
N ALA A 395 -9.63 -3.44 2.14
CA ALA A 395 -10.72 -3.92 2.99
C ALA A 395 -11.51 -2.73 3.54
N TYR A 396 -12.78 -2.59 3.17
CA TYR A 396 -13.64 -1.48 3.61
C TYR A 396 -15.06 -1.95 3.96
N SER A 397 -15.85 -1.08 4.58
CA SER A 397 -17.26 -1.33 4.91
C SER A 397 -17.45 -2.60 5.77
N ALA A 398 -18.36 -3.50 5.40
CA ALA A 398 -18.60 -4.74 6.13
C ALA A 398 -17.34 -5.64 6.26
N GLY A 399 -16.38 -5.53 5.33
CA GLY A 399 -15.08 -6.21 5.43
C GLY A 399 -14.29 -5.77 6.68
N GLU A 400 -14.42 -4.51 7.09
CA GLU A 400 -13.83 -4.00 8.34
C GLU A 400 -14.61 -4.49 9.56
N VAL A 401 -15.93 -4.65 9.45
CA VAL A 401 -16.75 -5.27 10.50
C VAL A 401 -16.34 -6.73 10.70
N LEU A 402 -16.09 -7.49 9.64
CA LEU A 402 -15.55 -8.85 9.74
C LEU A 402 -14.16 -8.84 10.39
N THR A 403 -13.28 -7.96 9.93
CA THR A 403 -11.91 -7.82 10.43
C THR A 403 -11.90 -7.51 11.93
N GLN A 404 -12.65 -6.50 12.38
CA GLN A 404 -12.79 -6.13 13.79
C GLN A 404 -13.42 -7.27 14.61
N THR A 405 -14.42 -7.96 14.04
CA THR A 405 -15.09 -9.07 14.72
C THR A 405 -14.11 -10.23 14.96
N LEU A 406 -13.33 -10.61 13.95
CA LEU A 406 -12.30 -11.65 14.07
C LEU A 406 -11.20 -11.24 15.04
N LYS A 407 -10.74 -9.98 15.01
CA LYS A 407 -9.74 -9.43 15.95
C LYS A 407 -10.15 -9.59 17.41
N SER A 408 -11.46 -9.59 17.71
CA SER A 408 -11.97 -9.77 19.08
C SER A 408 -11.81 -11.20 19.64
N LEU A 409 -11.31 -12.15 18.85
CA LEU A 409 -11.15 -13.56 19.22
C LEU A 409 -9.70 -13.86 19.62
N GLU A 410 -9.49 -14.41 20.82
CA GLU A 410 -8.14 -14.63 21.40
C GLU A 410 -7.18 -15.53 20.59
N HIS A 411 -7.70 -16.34 19.67
CA HIS A 411 -6.91 -17.26 18.84
C HIS A 411 -6.71 -16.75 17.40
N VAL A 412 -7.12 -15.49 17.15
CA VAL A 412 -6.95 -14.79 15.88
C VAL A 412 -5.81 -13.78 16.02
N THR A 413 -4.95 -13.72 15.00
CA THR A 413 -3.90 -12.71 14.86
C THR A 413 -4.05 -12.01 13.51
N LEU A 414 -4.14 -10.68 13.48
CA LEU A 414 -4.17 -9.89 12.25
C LEU A 414 -2.75 -9.52 11.80
N VAL A 415 -2.47 -9.66 10.50
CA VAL A 415 -1.17 -9.34 9.90
C VAL A 415 -1.37 -8.60 8.57
N GLY A 416 -0.64 -7.53 8.33
CA GLY A 416 -0.70 -6.78 7.06
C GLY A 416 -0.79 -5.27 7.28
N GLY A 417 -1.54 -4.58 6.42
CA GLY A 417 -1.86 -3.15 6.58
C GLY A 417 -3.11 -2.94 7.44
N ALA A 418 -3.33 -1.69 7.87
CA ALA A 418 -4.64 -1.28 8.39
C ALA A 418 -5.68 -1.38 7.27
N THR A 419 -6.94 -1.60 7.64
CA THR A 419 -8.06 -1.52 6.69
C THR A 419 -8.39 -0.05 6.35
N ASN A 420 -9.26 0.19 5.37
CA ASN A 420 -9.49 1.50 4.78
C ASN A 420 -9.88 2.61 5.79
N GLY A 421 -10.66 2.27 6.82
CA GLY A 421 -11.25 3.26 7.72
C GLY A 421 -12.57 3.85 7.22
N ALA A 422 -13.21 3.25 6.22
CA ALA A 422 -14.57 3.56 5.78
C ALA A 422 -15.54 2.48 6.30
N VAL A 423 -15.74 2.44 7.61
CA VAL A 423 -16.52 1.38 8.31
C VAL A 423 -17.96 1.78 8.59
N SER A 424 -18.26 3.10 8.62
CA SER A 424 -19.62 3.60 8.83
C SER A 424 -20.62 3.01 7.84
N ASP A 425 -21.86 2.78 8.27
CA ASP A 425 -22.94 2.56 7.30
C ASP A 425 -23.13 3.81 6.47
N ALA A 426 -23.32 3.63 5.16
CA ALA A 426 -23.81 4.65 4.27
C ALA A 426 -25.24 5.07 4.64
N LEU A 427 -25.44 6.37 4.86
CA LEU A 427 -26.76 6.98 4.91
C LEU A 427 -27.07 7.59 3.55
N ASP A 428 -28.07 7.03 2.89
CA ASP A 428 -28.49 7.56 1.60
C ASP A 428 -29.36 8.80 1.76
N PHE A 429 -29.22 9.73 0.82
CA PHE A 429 -30.04 10.92 0.72
C PHE A 429 -30.48 11.19 -0.73
N THR A 430 -31.58 11.93 -0.89
CA THR A 430 -32.09 12.38 -2.18
C THR A 430 -32.29 13.89 -2.18
N LEU A 431 -31.74 14.54 -3.19
CA LEU A 431 -31.92 15.97 -3.44
C LEU A 431 -33.31 16.26 -4.05
N PRO A 432 -33.83 17.49 -3.93
CA PRO A 432 -35.10 17.89 -4.52
C PRO A 432 -35.27 17.63 -6.03
N ASN A 433 -34.17 17.64 -6.80
CA ASN A 433 -34.14 17.33 -8.24
C ASN A 433 -34.09 15.82 -8.54
N GLY A 434 -33.99 14.96 -7.52
CA GLY A 434 -33.94 13.50 -7.65
C GLY A 434 -32.53 12.92 -7.72
N TRP A 435 -31.47 13.71 -7.61
CA TRP A 435 -30.11 13.17 -7.43
C TRP A 435 -30.01 12.42 -6.11
N THR A 436 -29.29 11.32 -6.12
CA THR A 436 -29.09 10.46 -4.95
C THR A 436 -27.64 10.45 -4.55
N GLY A 437 -27.37 10.35 -3.26
CA GLY A 437 -26.01 10.23 -2.76
C GLY A 437 -25.99 9.51 -1.43
N SER A 438 -24.80 9.28 -0.92
CA SER A 438 -24.56 8.63 0.37
C SER A 438 -23.55 9.43 1.19
N LEU A 439 -23.59 9.25 2.51
CA LEU A 439 -22.62 9.84 3.44
C LEU A 439 -22.45 8.97 4.69
N SER A 440 -21.32 9.14 5.37
CA SER A 440 -21.00 8.44 6.61
C SER A 440 -21.60 9.14 7.83
N HIS A 441 -22.41 8.42 8.61
CA HIS A 441 -23.26 9.01 9.67
C HIS A 441 -23.18 8.29 11.03
N GLN A 442 -22.37 7.25 11.13
CA GLN A 442 -22.31 6.39 12.31
C GLN A 442 -20.88 6.04 12.66
N THR A 443 -20.55 6.15 13.93
CA THR A 443 -19.24 5.76 14.45
C THR A 443 -19.25 4.29 14.81
N TYR A 444 -18.26 3.54 14.32
CA TYR A 444 -17.89 2.24 14.85
C TYR A 444 -16.71 2.38 15.80
N SER A 445 -16.73 1.61 16.89
CA SER A 445 -15.61 1.56 17.83
C SER A 445 -15.32 0.16 18.34
N ASP A 446 -14.05 -0.10 18.62
CA ASP A 446 -13.58 -1.35 19.22
C ASP A 446 -14.02 -1.51 20.69
N LEU A 447 -13.60 -2.59 21.34
CA LEU A 447 -13.90 -2.84 22.75
C LEU A 447 -13.25 -1.84 23.71
N ASN A 448 -12.24 -1.09 23.27
CA ASN A 448 -11.56 -0.03 24.01
C ASN A 448 -12.16 1.36 23.75
N ASN A 449 -13.20 1.47 22.90
CA ASN A 449 -13.81 2.70 22.41
C ASN A 449 -12.92 3.52 21.45
N GLN A 450 -11.91 2.91 20.83
CA GLN A 450 -11.21 3.53 19.72
C GLN A 450 -12.14 3.54 18.49
N VAL A 451 -12.33 4.71 17.90
CA VAL A 451 -13.10 4.88 16.66
C VAL A 451 -12.32 4.25 15.51
N LEU A 452 -13.02 3.50 14.67
CA LEU A 452 -12.43 2.77 13.54
C LEU A 452 -12.50 3.55 12.22
N GLU A 453 -13.34 4.58 12.14
CA GLU A 453 -13.36 5.48 10.98
C GLU A 453 -12.00 6.19 10.82
N VAL A 454 -11.55 6.42 9.58
CA VAL A 454 -10.25 6.97 9.15
C VAL A 454 -9.05 6.09 9.52
N ALA A 455 -9.02 5.53 10.72
CA ALA A 455 -7.90 4.71 11.18
C ALA A 455 -7.93 3.26 10.67
N GLY A 456 -9.13 2.76 10.34
CA GLY A 456 -9.38 1.36 10.06
C GLY A 456 -9.14 0.43 11.26
N VAL A 457 -9.22 -0.86 10.99
CA VAL A 457 -8.83 -1.92 11.93
C VAL A 457 -7.34 -2.16 11.80
N ALA A 458 -6.58 -1.64 12.76
CA ALA A 458 -5.13 -1.87 12.79
C ALA A 458 -4.80 -3.38 12.94
N PRO A 459 -3.76 -3.88 12.27
CA PRO A 459 -3.29 -5.26 12.45
C PRO A 459 -2.60 -5.45 13.80
N ASP A 460 -2.43 -6.71 14.25
CA ASP A 460 -1.60 -7.03 15.41
C ASP A 460 -0.11 -7.01 15.06
N LEU A 461 0.21 -7.33 13.80
CA LEU A 461 1.54 -7.15 13.21
C LEU A 461 1.42 -6.38 11.89
N ALA A 462 1.94 -5.16 11.87
CA ALA A 462 2.02 -4.35 10.66
C ALA A 462 3.09 -4.93 9.71
N VAL A 463 2.70 -5.20 8.47
CA VAL A 463 3.57 -5.66 7.38
C VAL A 463 3.09 -4.96 6.10
N PRO A 464 3.96 -4.31 5.32
CA PRO A 464 3.57 -3.69 4.05
C PRO A 464 2.89 -4.69 3.09
N VAL A 465 1.88 -4.22 2.35
CA VAL A 465 1.06 -5.01 1.42
C VAL A 465 0.98 -4.34 0.05
N TYR A 466 0.72 -5.12 -1.00
CA TYR A 466 0.58 -4.67 -2.40
C TYR A 466 1.82 -4.02 -3.02
N THR A 467 2.96 -4.11 -2.34
CA THR A 467 4.18 -3.41 -2.73
C THR A 467 4.65 -3.87 -4.10
N THR A 468 5.22 -2.97 -4.90
CA THR A 468 5.82 -3.35 -6.20
C THR A 468 6.95 -4.36 -6.01
N LYS A 469 7.66 -4.28 -4.88
CA LYS A 469 8.72 -5.21 -4.49
C LYS A 469 8.20 -6.64 -4.30
N GLU A 470 6.99 -6.84 -3.80
CA GLU A 470 6.37 -8.17 -3.72
C GLU A 470 6.25 -8.83 -5.09
N VAL A 471 5.83 -8.08 -6.10
CA VAL A 471 5.72 -8.57 -7.47
C VAL A 471 7.11 -8.88 -8.05
N GLU A 472 8.07 -7.97 -7.89
CA GLU A 472 9.46 -8.18 -8.35
C GLU A 472 10.08 -9.46 -7.77
N TRP A 473 9.87 -9.72 -6.49
CA TRP A 473 10.40 -10.90 -5.79
C TRP A 473 9.49 -12.12 -5.87
N SER A 474 8.38 -12.02 -6.63
CA SER A 474 7.34 -13.04 -6.73
C SER A 474 6.92 -13.55 -5.35
N SER A 475 6.71 -12.65 -4.38
CA SER A 475 6.52 -12.89 -2.95
C SER A 475 5.16 -12.39 -2.48
N ASP A 476 4.57 -13.05 -1.48
CA ASP A 476 3.41 -12.57 -0.72
C ASP A 476 3.82 -12.63 0.76
N ASN A 477 4.38 -11.54 1.27
CA ASN A 477 5.16 -11.58 2.50
C ASN A 477 4.27 -11.77 3.74
N VAL A 478 3.06 -11.21 3.70
CA VAL A 478 2.06 -11.40 4.75
C VAL A 478 1.62 -12.87 4.82
N LEU A 479 1.39 -13.50 3.67
CA LEU A 479 1.07 -14.92 3.60
C LEU A 479 2.26 -15.80 4.00
N ASP A 480 3.48 -15.48 3.56
CA ASP A 480 4.70 -16.19 3.97
C ASP A 480 4.88 -16.17 5.49
N TYR A 481 4.71 -14.99 6.10
CA TYR A 481 4.79 -14.83 7.55
C TYR A 481 3.73 -15.68 8.24
N ALA A 482 2.46 -15.61 7.80
CA ALA A 482 1.38 -16.38 8.42
C ALA A 482 1.61 -17.89 8.34
N ILE A 483 2.12 -18.40 7.20
CA ILE A 483 2.48 -19.81 7.03
C ILE A 483 3.59 -20.21 8.01
N GLN A 484 4.66 -19.40 8.12
CA GLN A 484 5.78 -19.65 9.02
C GLN A 484 5.37 -19.57 10.50
N ALA A 485 4.53 -18.60 10.85
CA ALA A 485 4.02 -18.41 12.21
C ALA A 485 3.10 -19.56 12.65
N LEU A 486 2.49 -20.27 11.69
CA LEU A 486 1.74 -21.51 11.90
C LEU A 486 2.64 -22.77 11.90
N GLY A 487 3.96 -22.62 11.78
CA GLY A 487 4.94 -23.71 11.84
C GLY A 487 5.06 -24.52 10.55
N ALA A 488 4.63 -23.97 9.42
CA ALA A 488 4.77 -24.57 8.09
C ALA A 488 5.77 -23.79 7.24
N THR A 489 6.18 -24.39 6.11
CA THR A 489 7.15 -23.80 5.18
C THR A 489 6.46 -23.38 3.89
N PRO A 490 6.59 -22.12 3.45
CA PRO A 490 6.03 -21.62 2.19
C PRO A 490 6.86 -22.10 0.99
N SER A 491 6.78 -23.39 0.67
CA SER A 491 7.65 -24.05 -0.31
C SER A 491 7.42 -23.57 -1.74
N ARG A 492 6.15 -23.57 -2.20
CA ARG A 492 5.77 -23.31 -3.60
C ARG A 492 6.53 -24.16 -4.64
N GLY A 493 7.22 -25.21 -4.22
CA GLY A 493 8.09 -26.03 -5.06
C GLY A 493 9.42 -25.38 -5.45
N PHE A 494 9.85 -24.29 -4.80
CA PHE A 494 11.19 -23.75 -4.95
C PHE A 494 12.16 -24.48 -4.03
N ASP A 495 13.23 -25.01 -4.60
CA ASP A 495 14.36 -25.54 -3.85
C ASP A 495 15.67 -25.04 -4.44
N LEU A 496 16.69 -24.90 -3.59
CA LEU A 496 17.97 -24.33 -4.01
C LEU A 496 18.66 -25.14 -5.13
N THR A 497 18.40 -26.46 -5.23
CA THR A 497 19.03 -27.31 -6.25
C THR A 497 18.42 -27.06 -7.63
N SER A 498 17.10 -26.99 -7.73
CA SER A 498 16.42 -26.71 -8.99
C SER A 498 16.70 -25.29 -9.48
N VAL A 499 16.70 -24.31 -8.56
CA VAL A 499 17.05 -22.92 -8.88
C VAL A 499 18.52 -22.83 -9.34
N ASP A 500 19.45 -23.47 -8.65
CA ASP A 500 20.86 -23.52 -9.06
C ASP A 500 21.06 -24.04 -10.49
N GLN A 501 20.37 -25.14 -10.83
CA GLN A 501 20.46 -25.75 -12.15
C GLN A 501 19.91 -24.84 -13.25
N ALA A 502 18.73 -24.24 -13.03
CA ALA A 502 18.12 -23.32 -13.98
C ALA A 502 19.00 -22.07 -14.17
N PHE A 503 19.50 -21.50 -13.07
CA PHE A 503 20.32 -20.29 -13.12
C PHE A 503 21.66 -20.51 -13.82
N THR A 504 22.27 -21.69 -13.66
CA THR A 504 23.51 -22.04 -14.38
C THR A 504 23.34 -21.95 -15.90
N GLN A 505 22.19 -22.37 -16.42
CA GLN A 505 21.88 -22.28 -17.85
C GLN A 505 21.60 -20.84 -18.28
N GLU A 506 20.82 -20.10 -17.49
CA GLU A 506 20.45 -18.72 -17.81
C GLU A 506 21.65 -17.78 -17.81
N ILE A 507 22.62 -17.94 -16.90
CA ILE A 507 23.88 -17.18 -16.94
C ILE A 507 24.63 -17.42 -18.25
N ALA A 508 24.64 -18.65 -18.77
CA ALA A 508 25.24 -18.95 -20.06
C ALA A 508 24.44 -18.35 -21.24
N ASP A 509 23.11 -18.27 -21.12
CA ASP A 509 22.24 -17.74 -22.18
C ASP A 509 22.14 -16.19 -22.18
N MET A 510 22.48 -15.52 -21.07
CA MET A 510 22.56 -14.07 -20.98
C MET A 510 23.92 -13.51 -21.44
N ASP A 511 24.92 -14.38 -21.66
CA ASP A 511 26.32 -13.99 -21.93
C ASP A 511 26.90 -13.03 -20.87
N ILE A 512 26.38 -13.07 -19.63
CA ILE A 512 26.95 -12.37 -18.47
C ILE A 512 28.21 -13.13 -18.03
N PRO A 513 29.39 -12.48 -17.98
CA PRO A 513 30.65 -13.11 -17.60
C PRO A 513 30.56 -13.90 -16.29
N GLY A 514 30.17 -13.27 -15.17
CA GLY A 514 30.04 -13.99 -13.91
C GLY A 514 29.18 -13.30 -12.86
N VAL A 515 28.56 -14.12 -12.02
CA VAL A 515 27.67 -13.69 -10.93
C VAL A 515 27.99 -14.50 -9.67
N ALA A 516 28.06 -13.84 -8.52
CA ALA A 516 28.16 -14.47 -7.21
C ALA A 516 26.85 -14.26 -6.44
N VAL A 517 26.29 -15.33 -5.87
CA VAL A 517 25.03 -15.29 -5.11
C VAL A 517 25.24 -15.89 -3.73
N ALA A 518 24.68 -15.25 -2.71
CA ALA A 518 24.53 -15.78 -1.36
C ALA A 518 23.07 -15.60 -0.89
N VAL A 519 22.49 -16.65 -0.30
CA VAL A 519 21.14 -16.63 0.28
C VAL A 519 21.23 -16.83 1.78
N ILE A 520 20.52 -15.97 2.52
CA ILE A 520 20.49 -15.95 3.97
C ILE A 520 19.11 -16.43 4.43
N LYS A 521 19.07 -17.30 5.42
CA LYS A 521 17.85 -17.69 6.14
C LYS A 521 18.15 -17.83 7.62
N ASP A 522 17.31 -17.27 8.46
CA ASP A 522 17.43 -17.34 9.93
C ASP A 522 18.82 -16.96 10.45
N GLY A 523 19.41 -15.93 9.80
CA GLY A 523 20.70 -15.40 10.19
C GLY A 523 21.90 -16.27 9.81
N GLN A 524 21.73 -17.23 8.90
CA GLN A 524 22.77 -18.10 8.38
C GLN A 524 22.83 -18.03 6.86
N ILE A 525 24.02 -18.16 6.28
CA ILE A 525 24.18 -18.36 4.83
C ILE A 525 23.81 -19.81 4.53
N ILE A 526 22.68 -20.03 3.87
CA ILE A 526 22.18 -21.37 3.50
C ILE A 526 22.57 -21.79 2.09
N PHE A 527 23.00 -20.83 1.27
CA PHE A 527 23.49 -21.06 -0.08
C PHE A 527 24.53 -20.02 -0.44
N GLU A 528 25.61 -20.45 -1.09
CA GLU A 528 26.57 -19.57 -1.73
C GLU A 528 27.17 -20.22 -2.98
N LYS A 529 27.25 -19.48 -4.09
CA LYS A 529 27.87 -19.99 -5.32
C LYS A 529 28.29 -18.85 -6.26
N GLY A 530 29.40 -19.08 -6.97
CA GLY A 530 29.80 -18.30 -8.13
C GLY A 530 29.43 -19.02 -9.43
N TYR A 531 28.93 -18.25 -10.39
CA TYR A 531 28.50 -18.67 -11.73
C TYR A 531 29.35 -17.97 -12.78
N GLY A 532 29.70 -18.68 -13.84
CA GLY A 532 30.50 -18.12 -14.94
C GLY A 532 31.97 -17.88 -14.57
N ILE A 533 32.51 -16.79 -15.08
CA ILE A 533 33.93 -16.46 -15.20
C ILE A 533 34.18 -15.07 -14.58
N ALA A 534 35.07 -15.01 -13.60
CA ALA A 534 35.55 -13.78 -13.00
C ALA A 534 36.47 -13.00 -13.96
N ASN A 535 37.28 -13.69 -14.75
CA ASN A 535 38.22 -13.07 -15.67
C ASN A 535 38.23 -13.81 -17.01
N LEU A 536 37.70 -13.16 -18.05
CA LEU A 536 37.56 -13.72 -19.40
C LEU A 536 38.92 -13.98 -20.08
N GLU A 537 39.97 -13.23 -19.73
CA GLU A 537 41.31 -13.41 -20.32
C GLU A 537 42.03 -14.64 -19.78
N THR A 538 41.91 -14.88 -18.47
CA THR A 538 42.56 -16.01 -17.79
C THR A 538 41.65 -17.23 -17.65
N ASN A 539 40.37 -17.08 -18.00
CA ASN A 539 39.32 -18.09 -17.80
C ASN A 539 39.21 -18.54 -16.34
N GLN A 540 39.40 -17.59 -15.40
CA GLN A 540 39.27 -17.84 -13.97
C GLN A 540 37.78 -17.94 -13.59
N PRO A 541 37.33 -19.02 -12.93
CA PRO A 541 35.95 -19.18 -12.55
C PRO A 541 35.53 -18.14 -11.49
N MET A 542 34.27 -17.70 -11.55
CA MET A 542 33.69 -16.85 -10.52
C MET A 542 33.56 -17.62 -9.19
N THR A 543 33.78 -16.94 -8.07
CA THR A 543 33.56 -17.48 -6.72
C THR A 543 32.78 -16.49 -5.87
N VAL A 544 32.11 -16.97 -4.81
CA VAL A 544 31.38 -16.10 -3.88
C VAL A 544 32.29 -15.13 -3.11
N HIS A 545 33.58 -15.45 -3.01
CA HIS A 545 34.60 -14.64 -2.34
C HIS A 545 35.34 -13.68 -3.28
N ALA A 546 35.04 -13.71 -4.59
CA ALA A 546 35.71 -12.85 -5.56
C ALA A 546 35.34 -11.38 -5.30
N PRO A 547 36.30 -10.50 -4.97
CA PRO A 547 35.99 -9.11 -4.71
C PRO A 547 35.75 -8.37 -6.02
N MET A 548 34.77 -7.47 -6.03
CA MET A 548 34.48 -6.53 -7.12
C MET A 548 33.93 -5.23 -6.55
N ASN A 549 33.97 -4.16 -7.35
CA ASN A 549 33.32 -2.91 -6.99
C ASN A 549 31.80 -3.19 -6.81
N VAL A 550 31.18 -2.64 -5.77
CA VAL A 550 29.75 -2.90 -5.45
C VAL A 550 28.84 -1.71 -5.73
N GLY A 551 29.37 -0.68 -6.39
CA GLY A 551 28.68 0.58 -6.67
C GLY A 551 28.01 1.13 -5.41
N SER A 552 26.79 1.63 -5.59
CA SER A 552 26.04 2.34 -4.54
C SER A 552 25.74 1.55 -3.26
N THR A 553 25.90 0.22 -3.23
CA THR A 553 25.85 -0.55 -1.99
C THR A 553 26.91 -0.08 -0.98
N SER A 554 27.98 0.56 -1.46
CA SER A 554 28.98 1.28 -0.65
C SER A 554 28.36 2.27 0.34
N LYS A 555 27.27 2.94 -0.03
CA LYS A 555 26.60 3.95 0.81
C LYS A 555 26.03 3.33 2.08
N ALA A 556 25.38 2.16 1.98
CA ALA A 556 24.85 1.43 3.14
C ALA A 556 25.99 0.96 4.09
N VAL A 557 27.13 0.54 3.51
CA VAL A 557 28.32 0.17 4.30
C VAL A 557 28.89 1.40 5.01
N MET A 558 29.05 2.52 4.31
CA MET A 558 29.46 3.79 4.89
C MET A 558 28.48 4.26 5.98
N GLY A 559 27.18 4.12 5.74
CA GLY A 559 26.14 4.47 6.69
C GLY A 559 26.23 3.67 7.99
N THR A 560 26.60 2.39 7.88
CA THR A 560 26.91 1.54 9.05
C THR A 560 28.10 2.10 9.82
N GLY A 561 29.17 2.52 9.13
CA GLY A 561 30.32 3.18 9.73
C GLY A 561 29.97 4.50 10.43
N PHE A 562 29.12 5.34 9.82
CA PHE A 562 28.60 6.56 10.45
C PHE A 562 27.80 6.25 11.70
N MET A 563 26.96 5.21 11.68
CA MET A 563 26.20 4.81 12.85
C MET A 563 27.12 4.36 14.00
N GLN A 564 28.26 3.73 13.72
CA GLN A 564 29.26 3.43 14.76
C GLN A 564 29.81 4.72 15.41
N LEU A 565 30.06 5.77 14.63
CA LEU A 565 30.54 7.06 15.13
C LEU A 565 29.44 7.81 15.91
N ILE A 566 28.19 7.73 15.47
CA ILE A 566 27.03 8.31 16.16
C ILE A 566 26.80 7.61 17.49
N GLU A 567 26.86 6.28 17.53
CA GLU A 567 26.74 5.51 18.78
C GLU A 567 27.82 5.88 19.80
N GLN A 568 29.04 6.19 19.33
CA GLN A 568 30.15 6.65 20.17
C GLN A 568 30.00 8.12 20.61
N GLY A 569 28.98 8.84 20.12
CA GLY A 569 28.76 10.26 20.39
C GLY A 569 29.77 11.19 19.69
N LEU A 570 30.46 10.69 18.66
CA LEU A 570 31.46 11.44 17.89
C LEU A 570 30.84 12.20 16.71
N LEU A 571 29.70 11.72 16.20
CA LEU A 571 29.04 12.25 15.03
C LEU A 571 27.57 12.55 15.32
N SER A 572 27.04 13.61 14.70
CA SER A 572 25.62 13.93 14.72
C SER A 572 25.13 14.17 13.29
N LEU A 573 23.99 13.58 12.94
CA LEU A 573 23.34 13.78 11.64
C LEU A 573 22.96 15.25 11.40
N ASP A 574 22.65 15.99 12.46
CA ASP A 574 22.21 17.38 12.32
C ASP A 574 23.37 18.39 12.26
N THR A 575 24.62 17.90 12.19
CA THR A 575 25.80 18.75 12.01
C THR A 575 25.72 19.46 10.66
N PRO A 576 25.75 20.81 10.61
CA PRO A 576 25.79 21.55 9.35
C PRO A 576 27.14 21.39 8.63
N LEU A 577 27.15 21.37 7.30
CA LEU A 577 28.38 21.28 6.51
C LEU A 577 29.37 22.40 6.81
N ALA A 578 28.87 23.61 7.14
CA ALA A 578 29.69 24.75 7.54
C ALA A 578 30.54 24.48 8.81
N GLN A 579 30.21 23.45 9.60
CA GLN A 579 30.93 23.06 10.81
C GLN A 579 31.85 21.84 10.58
N MET A 580 31.92 21.29 9.36
CA MET A 580 32.67 20.06 9.07
C MET A 580 34.12 20.28 8.61
N ASN A 581 34.67 21.49 8.78
CA ASN A 581 36.07 21.81 8.46
C ASN A 581 36.50 21.47 7.01
N LEU A 582 35.59 21.64 6.05
CA LEU A 582 35.91 21.49 4.63
C LEU A 582 36.95 22.56 4.20
N PRO A 583 37.87 22.23 3.27
CA PRO A 583 38.87 23.18 2.76
C PRO A 583 38.28 24.21 1.77
N PHE A 584 36.96 24.26 1.65
CA PHE A 584 36.20 25.24 0.86
C PHE A 584 34.91 25.61 1.61
N GLU A 585 34.42 26.82 1.37
CA GLU A 585 33.13 27.26 1.90
C GLU A 585 32.03 26.84 0.92
N LEU A 586 31.14 25.96 1.39
CA LEU A 586 29.93 25.60 0.66
C LEU A 586 28.75 26.34 1.28
N THR A 587 28.19 27.30 0.55
CA THR A 587 26.90 27.91 0.88
C THR A 587 25.92 27.46 -0.18
N HIS A 588 24.82 26.82 0.22
CA HIS A 588 23.75 26.47 -0.72
C HIS A 588 23.27 27.77 -1.37
N PRO A 589 23.45 27.96 -2.69
CA PRO A 589 23.27 29.26 -3.34
C PRO A 589 21.85 29.81 -3.21
N ASN A 590 20.89 28.94 -2.88
CA ASN A 590 19.45 29.18 -2.98
C ASN A 590 18.64 28.92 -1.69
N ALA A 591 19.24 28.87 -0.48
CA ALA A 591 18.52 28.39 0.73
C ALA A 591 18.49 29.33 1.95
N GLU A 592 17.38 29.25 2.69
CA GLU A 592 17.20 29.77 4.07
C GLU A 592 17.77 28.83 5.15
N ARG A 593 18.20 27.61 4.77
CA ARG A 593 18.66 26.54 5.67
C ARG A 593 19.97 25.93 5.18
N ASP A 594 20.90 25.67 6.11
CA ASP A 594 22.17 25.00 5.83
C ASP A 594 21.97 23.50 5.50
N ILE A 595 22.83 22.97 4.62
CA ILE A 595 22.92 21.52 4.38
C ILE A 595 23.54 20.85 5.62
N THR A 596 22.94 19.76 6.08
CA THR A 596 23.42 18.94 7.22
C THR A 596 23.86 17.57 6.74
N LEU A 597 24.57 16.81 7.59
CA LEU A 597 24.87 15.40 7.30
C LEU A 597 23.60 14.59 7.03
N ARG A 598 22.52 14.85 7.79
CA ARG A 598 21.20 14.23 7.61
C ARG A 598 20.72 14.42 6.18
N HIS A 599 20.81 15.64 5.66
CA HIS A 599 20.37 15.92 4.30
C HIS A 599 21.19 15.18 3.24
N LEU A 600 22.48 14.94 3.47
CA LEU A 600 23.32 14.17 2.55
C LEU A 600 22.98 12.67 2.60
N VAL A 601 22.85 12.10 3.80
CA VAL A 601 22.60 10.65 3.98
C VAL A 601 21.18 10.21 3.66
N THR A 602 20.24 11.17 3.56
CA THR A 602 18.85 10.92 3.15
C THR A 602 18.53 11.43 1.76
N HIS A 603 19.54 11.85 0.97
CA HIS A 603 19.32 12.37 -0.37
C HIS A 603 18.35 13.57 -0.40
N THR A 604 18.36 14.42 0.63
CA THR A 604 17.50 15.63 0.71
C THR A 604 18.29 16.93 0.69
N SER A 605 19.57 16.89 0.34
CA SER A 605 20.45 18.06 0.33
C SER A 605 20.12 19.09 -0.76
N GLY A 606 19.41 18.67 -1.80
CA GLY A 606 19.20 19.45 -3.01
C GLY A 606 20.39 19.42 -3.98
N ILE A 607 21.51 18.76 -3.64
CA ILE A 607 22.61 18.50 -4.58
C ILE A 607 22.15 17.42 -5.57
N SER A 608 22.35 17.68 -6.86
CA SER A 608 21.94 16.81 -7.97
C SER A 608 23.16 16.22 -8.68
N ASP A 609 23.00 15.01 -9.21
CA ASP A 609 23.97 14.39 -10.10
C ASP A 609 23.67 14.83 -11.54
N THR A 610 24.37 15.87 -12.00
CA THR A 610 24.24 16.42 -13.34
C THR A 610 24.86 15.51 -14.40
N GLN A 611 24.55 15.76 -15.68
CA GLN A 611 25.11 15.02 -16.82
C GLN A 611 26.65 15.00 -16.87
N LEU A 612 27.33 15.93 -16.16
CA LEU A 612 28.79 16.01 -16.10
C LEU A 612 29.40 15.15 -14.98
N TYR A 613 28.60 14.63 -14.05
CA TYR A 613 29.07 13.78 -12.95
C TYR A 613 29.88 12.58 -13.46
N ASN A 614 29.35 11.85 -14.44
CA ASN A 614 30.01 10.68 -15.03
C ASN A 614 31.38 11.01 -15.64
N CYS A 615 31.60 12.25 -16.08
CA CYS A 615 32.89 12.67 -16.62
C CYS A 615 34.01 12.67 -15.56
N SER A 616 33.67 12.63 -14.26
CA SER A 616 34.62 12.57 -13.14
C SER A 616 35.29 11.20 -12.96
N TYR A 617 34.72 10.14 -13.54
CA TYR A 617 35.30 8.79 -13.48
C TYR A 617 36.62 8.78 -14.26
N TYR A 618 37.70 8.34 -13.63
CA TYR A 618 39.03 8.27 -14.23
C TYR A 618 39.57 6.84 -14.24
N ILE A 619 40.36 6.52 -15.27
CA ILE A 619 41.12 5.28 -15.32
C ILE A 619 42.16 5.32 -14.20
N HIS A 620 42.14 4.32 -13.32
CA HIS A 620 42.95 4.27 -12.11
C HIS A 620 44.45 4.43 -12.41
N GLY A 621 45.13 5.23 -11.59
CA GLY A 621 46.54 5.58 -11.79
C GLY A 621 46.81 6.57 -12.92
N THR A 622 45.76 7.11 -13.55
CA THR A 622 45.82 8.16 -14.57
C THR A 622 44.84 9.29 -14.24
N ASN A 623 44.79 10.33 -15.08
CA ASN A 623 43.76 11.35 -15.04
C ASN A 623 42.85 11.31 -16.29
N LEU A 624 42.86 10.21 -17.05
CA LEU A 624 42.05 10.06 -18.24
C LEU A 624 40.60 9.74 -17.85
N SER A 625 39.63 10.48 -18.39
CA SER A 625 38.21 10.24 -18.12
C SER A 625 37.77 8.91 -18.74
N LEU A 626 37.22 8.00 -17.93
CA LEU A 626 36.69 6.70 -18.36
C LEU A 626 35.60 6.90 -19.44
N TYR A 627 34.65 7.80 -19.18
CA TYR A 627 33.55 8.05 -20.10
C TYR A 627 33.99 8.73 -21.40
N ALA A 628 34.98 9.64 -21.36
CA ALA A 628 35.56 10.20 -22.58
C ALA A 628 36.24 9.11 -23.43
N GLN A 629 36.98 8.19 -22.80
CA GLN A 629 37.55 7.03 -23.51
C GLN A 629 36.48 6.08 -24.06
N GLY A 630 35.32 6.02 -23.40
CA GLY A 630 34.12 5.32 -23.85
C GLY A 630 33.32 6.04 -24.95
N GLY A 631 33.77 7.21 -25.42
CA GLY A 631 33.15 7.95 -26.53
C GLY A 631 32.06 8.95 -26.11
N HIS A 632 31.96 9.30 -24.83
CA HIS A 632 30.97 10.25 -24.34
C HIS A 632 31.38 11.70 -24.69
N GLU A 633 30.67 12.32 -25.64
CA GLU A 633 31.07 13.60 -26.26
C GLU A 633 31.10 14.81 -25.31
N LEU A 634 30.39 14.74 -24.18
CA LEU A 634 30.36 15.81 -23.17
C LEU A 634 31.62 15.82 -22.27
N CYS A 635 32.37 14.73 -22.22
CA CYS A 635 33.49 14.58 -21.30
C CYS A 635 34.82 14.98 -21.93
N GLU A 636 35.63 15.74 -21.20
CA GLU A 636 37.01 16.04 -21.60
C GLU A 636 37.89 14.78 -21.50
N GLU A 637 38.96 14.71 -22.29
CA GLU A 637 39.89 13.56 -22.27
C GLU A 637 40.50 13.33 -20.88
N THR A 638 40.71 14.40 -20.12
CA THR A 638 41.24 14.35 -18.75
C THR A 638 40.24 14.91 -17.74
N THR A 639 40.31 14.43 -16.50
CA THR A 639 39.38 14.80 -15.44
C THR A 639 40.10 15.03 -14.10
N LEU A 640 39.43 15.65 -13.14
CA LEU A 640 39.97 15.86 -11.79
C LEU A 640 39.98 14.55 -11.01
N THR A 641 41.08 14.28 -10.30
CA THR A 641 41.23 13.07 -9.46
C THR A 641 41.29 13.40 -7.96
N ASP A 642 41.53 14.67 -7.60
CA ASP A 642 41.54 15.13 -6.22
C ASP A 642 40.12 15.52 -5.77
N ALA A 643 39.68 14.99 -4.62
CA ALA A 643 38.34 15.23 -4.10
C ALA A 643 38.09 16.71 -3.76
N THR A 644 39.08 17.43 -3.22
CA THR A 644 38.92 18.87 -2.92
C THR A 644 38.70 19.66 -4.20
N GLU A 645 39.58 19.44 -5.19
CA GLU A 645 39.49 20.13 -6.48
C GLU A 645 38.17 19.80 -7.19
N PHE A 646 37.73 18.54 -7.14
CA PHE A 646 36.45 18.11 -7.70
C PHE A 646 35.25 18.80 -7.05
N TYR A 647 35.12 18.76 -5.71
CA TYR A 647 33.98 19.38 -5.05
C TYR A 647 33.94 20.89 -5.27
N GLN A 648 35.10 21.56 -5.29
CA GLN A 648 35.17 22.97 -5.66
C GLN A 648 34.72 23.20 -7.12
N ALA A 649 35.15 22.36 -8.05
CA ALA A 649 34.81 22.46 -9.46
C ALA A 649 33.35 22.07 -9.77
N TYR A 650 32.72 21.25 -8.93
CA TYR A 650 31.36 20.77 -9.11
C TYR A 650 30.33 21.66 -8.41
N LEU A 651 30.59 22.04 -7.16
CA LEU A 651 29.60 22.68 -6.29
C LEU A 651 29.67 24.21 -6.28
N LEU A 652 30.76 24.81 -6.78
CA LEU A 652 30.97 26.27 -6.74
C LEU A 652 30.81 26.93 -8.13
N PRO A 653 30.17 28.11 -8.20
CA PRO A 653 29.99 28.83 -9.46
C PRO A 653 31.29 29.06 -10.22
N GLY A 654 31.30 28.73 -11.51
CA GLY A 654 32.46 28.87 -12.40
C GLY A 654 33.45 27.71 -12.34
N GLY A 655 33.15 26.66 -11.57
CA GLY A 655 33.88 25.40 -11.60
C GLY A 655 33.68 24.62 -12.91
N GLN A 656 34.58 23.69 -13.21
CA GLN A 656 34.59 22.91 -14.47
C GLN A 656 33.31 22.08 -14.67
N TYR A 657 32.74 21.54 -13.60
CA TYR A 657 31.55 20.69 -13.65
C TYR A 657 30.29 21.38 -13.15
N PHE A 658 30.39 22.67 -12.79
CA PHE A 658 29.27 23.44 -12.28
C PHE A 658 28.29 23.79 -13.40
N THR A 659 27.06 23.33 -13.26
CA THR A 659 25.92 23.65 -14.13
C THR A 659 24.75 24.20 -13.32
N ASP A 660 23.79 24.85 -13.98
CA ASP A 660 22.67 25.53 -13.30
C ASP A 660 21.76 24.54 -12.53
N ASP A 661 21.84 23.25 -12.83
CA ASP A 661 21.07 22.14 -12.24
C ASP A 661 21.82 21.35 -11.15
N VAL A 662 23.04 21.76 -10.75
CA VAL A 662 23.77 21.13 -9.61
C VAL A 662 22.97 21.23 -8.30
N TYR A 663 22.18 22.29 -8.15
CA TYR A 663 21.23 22.44 -7.05
C TYR A 663 19.81 22.44 -7.60
N ILE A 664 18.95 21.59 -7.04
CA ILE A 664 17.59 21.39 -7.55
C ILE A 664 16.72 22.63 -7.32
N GLY A 665 15.98 23.01 -8.38
CA GLY A 665 14.99 24.08 -8.38
C GLY A 665 15.52 25.44 -8.83
N GLU A 666 14.67 26.23 -9.49
CA GLU A 666 14.99 27.61 -9.92
C GLU A 666 15.05 28.58 -8.72
N GLY A 667 16.06 28.45 -7.88
CA GLY A 667 16.49 29.51 -6.96
C GLY A 667 15.77 29.60 -5.61
N SER A 668 15.01 28.61 -5.15
CA SER A 668 14.27 28.74 -3.87
C SER A 668 13.95 27.44 -3.10
N VAL A 669 14.52 26.27 -3.43
CA VAL A 669 14.24 25.02 -2.68
C VAL A 669 15.27 24.85 -1.54
N PRO A 670 14.88 24.90 -0.26
CA PRO A 670 15.80 24.67 0.85
C PRO A 670 16.19 23.20 0.98
N ALA A 671 17.37 22.92 1.54
CA ALA A 671 17.75 21.57 1.94
C ALA A 671 16.72 20.97 2.91
N GLY A 672 16.39 19.69 2.73
CA GLY A 672 15.36 18.98 3.47
C GLY A 672 13.94 19.18 2.92
N SER A 673 13.77 19.70 1.71
CA SER A 673 12.44 19.96 1.12
C SER A 673 12.07 19.02 -0.03
N ILE A 674 13.07 18.38 -0.66
CA ILE A 674 12.87 17.43 -1.75
C ILE A 674 13.86 16.27 -1.61
N HIS A 675 13.40 15.07 -1.86
CA HIS A 675 14.24 13.88 -1.96
C HIS A 675 14.74 13.79 -3.40
N SER A 676 16.04 13.64 -3.61
CA SER A 676 16.62 13.39 -4.92
C SER A 676 17.95 12.68 -4.74
N TYR A 677 18.02 11.47 -5.29
CA TYR A 677 19.20 10.64 -5.19
C TYR A 677 20.43 11.39 -5.71
N SER A 678 21.51 11.37 -4.93
CA SER A 678 22.77 12.02 -5.33
C SER A 678 23.99 11.27 -4.81
N ASN A 679 24.80 10.82 -5.75
CA ASN A 679 26.14 10.29 -5.58
C ASN A 679 27.08 11.38 -5.07
N VAL A 680 27.05 12.58 -5.66
CA VAL A 680 27.90 13.70 -5.22
C VAL A 680 27.63 14.06 -3.76
N GLY A 681 26.35 14.12 -3.36
CA GLY A 681 25.95 14.34 -1.98
C GLY A 681 26.42 13.22 -1.03
N ALA A 682 26.34 11.97 -1.47
CA ALA A 682 26.80 10.83 -0.67
C ALA A 682 28.32 10.80 -0.50
N GLY A 683 29.07 11.02 -1.58
CA GLY A 683 30.53 11.13 -1.54
C GLY A 683 30.97 12.29 -0.63
N LEU A 684 30.27 13.42 -0.71
CA LEU A 684 30.52 14.58 0.13
C LEU A 684 30.27 14.25 1.61
N ALA A 685 29.31 13.38 1.95
CA ALA A 685 29.09 12.96 3.32
C ALA A 685 30.31 12.24 3.90
N GLY A 686 30.88 11.26 3.17
CA GLY A 686 32.10 10.56 3.56
C GLY A 686 33.28 11.52 3.75
N TYR A 687 33.50 12.36 2.75
CA TYR A 687 34.54 13.38 2.76
C TYR A 687 34.40 14.34 3.95
N ALA A 688 33.21 14.86 4.19
CA ALA A 688 32.96 15.83 5.25
C ALA A 688 33.11 15.21 6.65
N VAL A 689 32.78 13.93 6.84
CA VAL A 689 32.99 13.23 8.10
C VAL A 689 34.49 13.02 8.39
N GLU A 690 35.30 12.67 7.39
CA GLU A 690 36.76 12.59 7.55
C GLU A 690 37.36 13.94 8.00
N HIS A 691 36.92 15.04 7.37
CA HIS A 691 37.37 16.39 7.70
C HIS A 691 36.89 16.88 9.07
N LEU A 692 35.64 16.59 9.44
CA LEU A 692 35.08 16.95 10.74
C LEU A 692 35.88 16.32 11.89
N LEU A 693 36.25 15.05 11.73
CA LEU A 693 36.85 14.24 12.80
C LEU A 693 38.37 14.13 12.72
N ASP A 694 39.00 14.57 11.63
CA ASP A 694 40.42 14.40 11.34
C ASP A 694 40.85 12.92 11.43
N ILE A 695 40.08 12.05 10.74
CA ILE A 695 40.26 10.60 10.72
C ILE A 695 40.32 10.07 9.28
N SER A 696 40.87 8.87 9.11
CA SER A 696 40.59 8.04 7.93
C SER A 696 39.38 7.16 8.21
N LEU A 697 38.26 7.43 7.54
CA LEU A 697 37.04 6.64 7.65
C LEU A 697 37.26 5.23 7.08
N VAL A 698 38.08 5.12 6.03
CA VAL A 698 38.52 3.84 5.44
C VAL A 698 39.16 2.93 6.50
N GLU A 699 40.17 3.44 7.23
CA GLU A 699 40.85 2.66 8.26
C GLU A 699 39.96 2.37 9.47
N GLN A 700 39.07 3.31 9.84
CA GLN A 700 38.10 3.09 10.91
C GLN A 700 37.12 1.96 10.58
N MET A 701 36.53 1.96 9.39
CA MET A 701 35.62 0.89 8.96
C MET A 701 36.34 -0.45 8.84
N LYS A 702 37.58 -0.46 8.35
CA LYS A 702 38.40 -1.68 8.32
C LYS A 702 38.55 -2.29 9.71
N GLN A 703 38.91 -1.49 10.71
CA GLN A 703 39.20 -1.95 12.06
C GLN A 703 37.96 -2.28 12.89
N ASN A 704 36.88 -1.52 12.71
CA ASN A 704 35.70 -1.59 13.57
C ASN A 704 34.51 -2.31 12.94
N LEU A 705 34.53 -2.54 11.62
CA LEU A 705 33.46 -3.21 10.89
C LEU A 705 33.97 -4.43 10.13
N PHE A 706 34.91 -4.28 9.20
CA PHE A 706 35.31 -5.37 8.30
C PHE A 706 36.07 -6.49 9.01
N VAL A 707 37.13 -6.16 9.76
CA VAL A 707 37.90 -7.15 10.53
C VAL A 707 37.04 -7.87 11.58
N PRO A 708 36.23 -7.18 12.40
CA PRO A 708 35.35 -7.83 13.39
C PRO A 708 34.32 -8.77 12.76
N LEU A 709 33.77 -8.40 11.59
CA LEU A 709 32.83 -9.25 10.86
C LEU A 709 33.52 -10.30 9.99
N GLY A 710 34.86 -10.36 9.92
CA GLY A 710 35.56 -11.32 9.07
C GLY A 710 35.38 -11.07 7.57
N MET A 711 35.15 -9.82 7.17
CA MET A 711 35.01 -9.37 5.78
C MET A 711 36.40 -9.13 5.17
N SER A 712 37.17 -10.21 4.95
CA SER A 712 38.56 -10.13 4.49
C SER A 712 38.75 -9.72 3.03
N ASN A 713 37.69 -9.80 2.22
CA ASN A 713 37.66 -9.43 0.81
C ASN A 713 37.02 -8.04 0.60
N THR A 714 36.76 -7.29 1.67
CA THR A 714 36.20 -5.94 1.61
C THR A 714 37.25 -4.87 1.87
N HIS A 715 37.51 -4.03 0.88
CA HIS A 715 38.41 -2.89 0.95
C HIS A 715 37.90 -1.73 0.09
N TRP A 716 38.08 -0.50 0.58
CA TRP A 716 37.76 0.70 -0.20
C TRP A 716 38.75 0.90 -1.35
N ASP A 717 40.04 0.73 -1.08
CA ASP A 717 41.08 0.75 -2.12
C ASP A 717 41.36 -0.68 -2.58
N HIS A 718 41.10 -0.98 -3.86
CA HIS A 718 41.30 -2.30 -4.43
C HIS A 718 42.76 -2.77 -4.36
N THR A 719 43.73 -1.87 -4.26
CA THR A 719 45.16 -2.23 -4.13
C THR A 719 45.50 -2.84 -2.78
N GLN A 720 44.59 -2.72 -1.79
CA GLN A 720 44.70 -3.38 -0.50
C GLN A 720 44.18 -4.82 -0.49
N LEU A 721 43.54 -5.27 -1.58
CA LEU A 721 43.10 -6.66 -1.71
C LEU A 721 44.30 -7.61 -1.80
N SER A 722 44.08 -8.86 -1.39
CA SER A 722 45.12 -9.89 -1.43
C SER A 722 45.57 -10.16 -2.86
N GLU A 723 46.88 -10.32 -3.08
CA GLU A 723 47.40 -10.80 -4.37
C GLU A 723 46.86 -12.20 -4.74
N GLU A 724 46.45 -12.99 -3.74
CA GLU A 724 45.83 -14.31 -3.93
C GLU A 724 44.33 -14.23 -4.31
N ASN A 725 43.69 -13.08 -4.05
CA ASN A 725 42.28 -12.83 -4.37
C ASN A 725 42.10 -11.35 -4.79
N PRO A 726 42.65 -10.96 -5.97
CA PRO A 726 42.60 -9.58 -6.44
C PRO A 726 41.18 -9.19 -6.88
N LYS A 727 40.95 -7.90 -7.09
CA LYS A 727 39.71 -7.40 -7.68
C LYS A 727 39.42 -8.10 -9.00
N THR A 728 38.16 -8.46 -9.19
CA THR A 728 37.65 -9.08 -10.41
C THR A 728 37.54 -8.05 -11.52
N PRO A 729 38.04 -8.34 -12.74
CA PRO A 729 37.78 -7.50 -13.91
C PRO A 729 36.29 -7.27 -14.16
N GLN A 730 35.96 -6.05 -14.55
CA GLN A 730 34.60 -5.61 -14.83
C GLN A 730 34.36 -5.56 -16.34
N TYR A 731 33.12 -5.84 -16.76
CA TYR A 731 32.75 -5.88 -18.18
C TYR A 731 31.43 -5.17 -18.44
N THR A 732 31.33 -4.40 -19.50
CA THR A 732 30.05 -3.89 -20.00
C THR A 732 29.62 -4.68 -21.22
N ILE A 733 28.34 -5.06 -21.31
CA ILE A 733 27.79 -5.76 -22.46
C ILE A 733 27.23 -4.70 -23.41
N ASP A 734 27.80 -4.63 -24.60
CA ASP A 734 27.37 -3.66 -25.61
C ASP A 734 26.02 -4.07 -26.26
N SER A 735 25.45 -3.18 -27.07
CA SER A 735 24.19 -3.42 -27.78
C SER A 735 24.21 -4.62 -28.75
N GLU A 736 25.39 -5.19 -29.06
CA GLU A 736 25.53 -6.40 -29.86
C GLU A 736 25.60 -7.67 -28.99
N GLY A 737 25.49 -7.53 -27.66
CA GLY A 737 25.60 -8.62 -26.69
C GLY A 737 27.04 -9.02 -26.39
N VAL A 738 28.03 -8.18 -26.72
CA VAL A 738 29.45 -8.52 -26.54
C VAL A 738 29.99 -7.89 -25.25
N ALA A 739 30.51 -8.72 -24.36
CA ALA A 739 31.23 -8.26 -23.16
C ALA A 739 32.53 -7.53 -23.52
N ARG A 740 32.67 -6.28 -23.06
CA ARG A 740 33.82 -5.41 -23.23
C ARG A 740 34.46 -5.13 -21.89
N TYR A 741 35.76 -5.33 -21.79
CA TYR A 741 36.52 -5.01 -20.58
C TYR A 741 36.42 -3.52 -20.25
N VAL A 742 36.07 -3.22 -19.00
CA VAL A 742 36.09 -1.88 -18.44
C VAL A 742 37.45 -1.68 -17.77
N PRO A 743 38.26 -0.69 -18.18
CA PRO A 743 39.50 -0.36 -17.49
C PRO A 743 39.25 -0.10 -16.01
N GLU A 744 40.15 -0.58 -15.14
CA GLU A 744 40.11 -0.27 -13.71
C GLU A 744 39.98 1.24 -13.51
N PHE A 745 38.98 1.66 -12.75
CA PHE A 745 38.61 3.07 -12.58
C PHE A 745 38.39 3.42 -11.11
N SER A 746 38.31 4.73 -10.84
CA SER A 746 37.89 5.32 -9.58
C SER A 746 37.34 6.74 -9.87
N TYR A 747 36.87 7.45 -8.86
CA TYR A 747 36.33 8.81 -9.00
C TYR A 747 36.50 9.64 -7.71
N PRO A 748 36.51 10.98 -7.80
CA PRO A 748 36.74 11.86 -6.64
C PRO A 748 35.66 11.76 -5.54
N THR A 749 34.46 11.30 -5.88
CA THR A 749 33.36 11.03 -4.93
C THR A 749 33.44 9.64 -4.30
N PHE A 750 34.62 9.01 -4.34
CA PHE A 750 35.04 7.72 -3.78
C PHE A 750 34.07 6.96 -2.84
N PHE A 751 33.57 7.62 -1.79
CA PHE A 751 32.67 7.02 -0.81
C PHE A 751 31.26 6.68 -1.31
N ASP A 752 30.83 7.24 -2.44
CA ASP A 752 29.50 6.95 -2.97
C ASP A 752 29.38 5.56 -3.62
N GLY A 753 30.47 4.94 -4.07
CA GLY A 753 30.38 3.65 -4.75
C GLY A 753 31.65 2.83 -4.93
N ASP A 754 32.84 3.31 -4.57
CA ASP A 754 34.10 2.64 -4.94
C ASP A 754 34.54 1.52 -3.97
N LEU A 755 33.65 1.06 -3.08
CA LEU A 755 33.95 -0.07 -2.22
C LEU A 755 34.09 -1.34 -3.03
N ASN A 756 35.14 -2.12 -2.76
CA ASN A 756 35.33 -3.45 -3.33
C ASN A 756 34.98 -4.49 -2.27
N SER A 757 34.11 -5.44 -2.61
CA SER A 757 33.63 -6.47 -1.67
C SER A 757 33.24 -7.76 -2.41
N SER A 758 32.94 -8.81 -1.65
CA SER A 758 32.43 -10.08 -2.16
C SER A 758 30.99 -10.33 -1.72
N ALA A 759 30.27 -11.21 -2.42
CA ALA A 759 28.91 -11.61 -2.03
C ALA A 759 28.89 -12.23 -0.62
N HIS A 760 29.92 -13.01 -0.28
CA HIS A 760 30.06 -13.61 1.05
C HIS A 760 30.24 -12.55 2.13
N ASP A 761 31.13 -11.58 1.92
CA ASP A 761 31.43 -10.55 2.90
C ASP A 761 30.22 -9.62 3.14
N LEU A 762 29.52 -9.22 2.08
CA LEU A 762 28.28 -8.45 2.20
C LEU A 762 27.15 -9.25 2.86
N ALA A 763 27.05 -10.56 2.62
CA ALA A 763 26.10 -11.41 3.33
C ALA A 763 26.37 -11.43 4.84
N ARG A 764 27.65 -11.42 5.27
CA ARG A 764 28.02 -11.32 6.69
C ARG A 764 27.60 -9.99 7.30
N LEU A 765 27.79 -8.87 6.60
CA LEU A 765 27.27 -7.57 7.03
C LEU A 765 25.75 -7.60 7.17
N LEU A 766 25.04 -8.10 6.16
CA LEU A 766 23.58 -8.16 6.16
C LEU A 766 23.04 -9.04 7.29
N ILE A 767 23.70 -10.17 7.59
CA ILE A 767 23.38 -10.99 8.77
C ILE A 767 23.60 -10.19 10.06
N ALA A 768 24.73 -9.51 10.20
CA ALA A 768 25.01 -8.73 11.40
C ALA A 768 23.94 -7.65 11.63
N ILE A 769 23.51 -6.93 10.58
CA ILE A 769 22.46 -5.92 10.66
C ILE A 769 21.10 -6.56 10.97
N SER A 770 20.72 -7.64 10.31
CA SER A 770 19.46 -8.35 10.60
C SER A 770 19.38 -8.93 12.01
N GLN A 771 20.53 -9.18 12.65
CA GLN A 771 20.65 -9.64 14.04
C GLN A 771 20.91 -8.51 15.04
N GLY A 772 20.51 -7.27 14.72
CA GLY A 772 20.62 -6.14 15.65
C GLY A 772 22.06 -5.68 15.90
N GLY A 773 22.95 -5.90 14.93
CA GLY A 773 24.34 -5.42 14.94
C GLY A 773 25.36 -6.42 15.47
N THR A 774 25.02 -7.71 15.52
CA THR A 774 25.89 -8.79 16.04
C THR A 774 25.98 -9.96 15.07
N LEU A 775 27.19 -10.50 14.88
CA LEU A 775 27.44 -11.76 14.16
C LEU A 775 28.54 -12.53 14.87
N ASP A 776 28.43 -13.86 14.98
CA ASP A 776 29.46 -14.71 15.60
C ASP A 776 29.87 -14.29 17.04
N ASN A 777 28.93 -13.72 17.80
CA ASN A 777 29.13 -13.07 19.11
C ASN A 777 30.01 -11.80 19.08
N VAL A 778 30.28 -11.26 17.90
CA VAL A 778 30.96 -9.98 17.70
C VAL A 778 29.93 -8.91 17.45
N ARG A 779 29.87 -7.92 18.34
CA ARG A 779 28.97 -6.78 18.24
C ARG A 779 29.67 -5.62 17.52
N VAL A 780 29.09 -5.17 16.41
CA VAL A 780 29.53 -3.97 15.67
C VAL A 780 28.63 -2.76 15.88
N LEU A 781 27.36 -2.98 16.25
CA LEU A 781 26.38 -1.94 16.64
C LEU A 781 25.48 -2.44 17.78
N SER A 782 24.83 -1.55 18.52
CA SER A 782 23.67 -1.94 19.35
C SER A 782 22.43 -2.17 18.50
N GLU A 783 21.51 -2.97 19.01
CA GLU A 783 20.17 -3.13 18.43
C GLU A 783 19.45 -1.79 18.26
N GLN A 784 19.56 -0.89 19.25
CA GLN A 784 19.02 0.47 19.18
C GLN A 784 19.65 1.29 18.05
N SER A 785 20.97 1.20 17.85
CA SER A 785 21.66 1.88 16.75
C SER A 785 21.26 1.32 15.39
N VAL A 786 21.08 0.00 15.27
CA VAL A 786 20.55 -0.60 14.03
C VAL A 786 19.13 -0.11 13.77
N ALA A 787 18.24 -0.15 14.78
CA ALA A 787 16.89 0.36 14.63
C ALA A 787 16.85 1.85 14.22
N THR A 788 17.75 2.66 14.79
CA THR A 788 17.89 4.08 14.43
C THR A 788 18.42 4.25 13.00
N MET A 789 19.42 3.47 12.60
CA MET A 789 20.01 3.53 11.25
C MET A 789 18.98 3.18 10.16
N LEU A 790 18.09 2.23 10.45
CA LEU A 790 17.07 1.75 9.52
C LEU A 790 15.75 2.52 9.61
N SER A 791 15.50 3.31 10.67
CA SER A 791 14.26 4.09 10.80
C SER A 791 14.26 5.30 9.87
N VAL A 792 13.07 5.83 9.58
CA VAL A 792 12.89 7.08 8.84
C VAL A 792 13.80 8.20 9.37
N GLN A 793 14.58 8.82 8.48
CA GLN A 793 15.49 9.92 8.80
C GLN A 793 15.09 11.24 8.10
N THR A 794 13.99 11.23 7.35
CA THR A 794 13.45 12.39 6.61
C THR A 794 11.92 12.32 6.55
N ASP A 795 11.24 13.45 6.73
CA ASP A 795 9.79 13.58 6.53
C ASP A 795 9.42 13.92 5.08
N VAL A 796 10.44 14.11 4.23
CA VAL A 796 10.25 14.35 2.80
C VAL A 796 9.85 13.04 2.12
N PRO A 797 8.78 13.03 1.32
CA PRO A 797 8.39 11.86 0.53
C PRO A 797 9.58 11.33 -0.27
N THR A 798 9.86 10.04 -0.13
CA THR A 798 10.94 9.36 -0.84
C THR A 798 10.41 8.75 -2.12
N TYR A 799 11.28 8.67 -3.13
CA TYR A 799 10.94 8.05 -4.40
C TYR A 799 11.42 6.60 -4.39
N TRP A 800 10.73 5.69 -5.09
CA TRP A 800 11.11 4.27 -5.30
C TRP A 800 11.38 3.42 -4.04
N MET A 801 11.19 3.99 -2.85
CA MET A 801 11.37 3.38 -1.53
C MET A 801 10.36 3.98 -0.56
N ASP A 802 9.96 3.20 0.45
CA ASP A 802 8.93 3.58 1.43
C ASP A 802 9.56 4.32 2.62
N THR A 803 10.83 4.03 2.92
CA THR A 803 11.53 4.62 4.05
C THR A 803 13.02 4.79 3.77
N GLN A 804 13.49 6.03 3.86
CA GLN A 804 14.91 6.37 3.81
C GLN A 804 15.49 6.47 5.23
N GLY A 805 16.37 5.52 5.55
CA GLY A 805 17.23 5.52 6.71
C GLY A 805 18.57 6.23 6.45
N LEU A 806 19.60 5.87 7.20
CA LEU A 806 20.97 6.40 7.02
C LEU A 806 21.67 5.61 5.91
N PHE A 807 21.45 6.00 4.64
CA PHE A 807 21.82 5.25 3.43
C PHE A 807 21.33 3.79 3.35
N TRP A 808 20.49 3.36 4.28
CA TRP A 808 19.72 2.12 4.16
C TRP A 808 18.29 2.51 3.82
N PHE A 809 17.61 1.71 3.02
CA PHE A 809 16.22 1.99 2.68
C PHE A 809 15.35 0.74 2.74
N TRP A 810 14.05 0.99 2.90
CA TRP A 810 13.00 -0.02 2.81
C TRP A 810 12.25 0.11 1.48
N GLN A 811 12.03 -1.01 0.81
CA GLN A 811 11.10 -1.15 -0.31
C GLN A 811 10.11 -2.25 0.05
N GLY A 812 8.90 -1.88 0.41
CA GLY A 812 8.00 -2.77 1.12
C GLY A 812 8.66 -3.37 2.36
N PRO A 813 8.56 -4.70 2.56
CA PRO A 813 9.18 -5.36 3.70
C PRO A 813 10.69 -5.62 3.54
N PHE A 814 11.32 -5.14 2.46
CA PHE A 814 12.71 -5.44 2.14
C PHE A 814 13.61 -4.27 2.53
N VAL A 815 14.59 -4.53 3.40
CA VAL A 815 15.60 -3.55 3.81
C VAL A 815 16.95 -3.88 3.18
N GLY A 816 17.66 -2.87 2.68
CA GLY A 816 18.94 -3.10 2.03
C GLY A 816 19.45 -1.92 1.22
N HIS A 817 20.18 -2.26 0.16
CA HIS A 817 20.64 -1.35 -0.88
C HIS A 817 20.99 -2.15 -2.15
N ASP A 818 20.90 -1.51 -3.31
CA ASP A 818 21.37 -2.02 -4.59
C ASP A 818 22.63 -1.25 -5.05
N GLY A 819 23.22 -1.63 -6.17
CA GLY A 819 24.44 -1.00 -6.65
C GLY A 819 24.61 -1.16 -8.14
N GLY A 820 25.01 -0.08 -8.79
CA GLY A 820 25.43 -0.09 -10.19
C GLY A 820 26.59 0.88 -10.35
N ASP A 821 27.55 0.47 -11.16
CA ASP A 821 28.68 1.26 -11.65
C ASP A 821 29.13 0.61 -12.98
N PRO A 822 29.95 1.27 -13.81
CA PRO A 822 30.41 0.68 -15.07
C PRO A 822 30.99 -0.73 -14.89
N GLY A 823 30.35 -1.70 -15.54
CA GLY A 823 30.75 -3.11 -15.47
C GLY A 823 30.43 -3.86 -14.16
N THR A 824 29.53 -3.36 -13.30
CA THR A 824 29.04 -4.12 -12.14
C THR A 824 27.59 -3.83 -11.77
N HIS A 825 26.97 -4.83 -11.14
CA HIS A 825 25.66 -4.70 -10.51
C HIS A 825 25.62 -5.48 -9.19
N THR A 826 25.01 -4.91 -8.16
CA THR A 826 24.88 -5.50 -6.83
C THR A 826 23.44 -5.39 -6.34
N ILE A 827 22.97 -6.46 -5.69
CA ILE A 827 21.73 -6.47 -4.91
C ILE A 827 22.07 -6.98 -3.51
N MET A 828 21.67 -6.25 -2.48
CA MET A 828 21.78 -6.66 -1.08
C MET A 828 20.47 -6.34 -0.37
N THR A 829 19.67 -7.36 -0.05
CA THR A 829 18.37 -7.13 0.60
C THR A 829 17.98 -8.24 1.57
N TYR A 830 17.24 -7.87 2.61
CA TYR A 830 16.75 -8.75 3.65
C TYR A 830 15.30 -8.43 4.01
N ASN A 831 14.49 -9.46 4.23
CA ASN A 831 13.14 -9.36 4.74
C ASN A 831 13.11 -9.88 6.19
N PRO A 832 12.86 -9.02 7.20
CA PRO A 832 12.86 -9.41 8.60
C PRO A 832 11.66 -10.25 9.01
N TYR A 833 10.56 -10.20 8.26
CA TYR A 833 9.35 -10.99 8.55
C TYR A 833 9.55 -12.45 8.16
N THR A 834 10.13 -12.71 6.99
CA THR A 834 10.47 -14.07 6.54
C THR A 834 11.86 -14.53 6.98
N LYS A 835 12.62 -13.63 7.61
CA LYS A 835 14.03 -13.77 8.01
C LYS A 835 14.95 -14.25 6.89
N THR A 836 14.66 -13.83 5.66
CA THR A 836 15.34 -14.29 4.45
C THR A 836 16.01 -13.11 3.75
N GLY A 837 17.23 -13.28 3.27
CA GLY A 837 17.92 -12.27 2.49
C GLY A 837 18.69 -12.86 1.32
N ILE A 838 19.12 -11.99 0.42
CA ILE A 838 19.93 -12.34 -0.74
C ILE A 838 20.95 -11.26 -1.00
N VAL A 839 22.15 -11.70 -1.34
CA VAL A 839 23.23 -10.86 -1.84
C VAL A 839 23.68 -11.42 -3.17
N ALA A 840 23.68 -10.59 -4.21
CA ALA A 840 24.13 -10.97 -5.54
C ALA A 840 25.03 -9.89 -6.13
N LEU A 841 26.17 -10.28 -6.69
CA LEU A 841 27.12 -9.39 -7.34
C LEU A 841 27.41 -9.92 -8.75
N SER A 842 27.36 -9.04 -9.74
CA SER A 842 27.73 -9.32 -11.13
C SER A 842 28.97 -8.51 -11.50
N ASN A 843 29.95 -9.15 -12.15
CA ASN A 843 31.10 -8.45 -12.75
C ASN A 843 30.80 -7.96 -14.17
N ALA A 844 29.51 -7.85 -14.51
CA ALA A 844 29.08 -7.15 -15.70
C ALA A 844 27.69 -6.52 -15.57
N GLU A 845 27.45 -5.55 -16.44
CA GLU A 845 26.17 -4.87 -16.63
C GLU A 845 25.97 -4.52 -18.10
N ASP A 846 24.74 -4.18 -18.48
CA ASP A 846 24.35 -3.75 -19.82
C ASP A 846 23.50 -2.47 -19.80
N GLY A 847 23.53 -1.71 -18.70
CA GLY A 847 22.75 -0.49 -18.52
C GLY A 847 23.43 0.77 -19.06
N HIS A 848 24.77 0.83 -19.01
CA HIS A 848 25.52 2.02 -19.44
C HIS A 848 25.75 2.06 -20.95
N TYR A 849 26.06 0.91 -21.56
CA TYR A 849 26.43 0.78 -22.97
C TYR A 849 25.57 -0.24 -23.75
N GLY A 850 24.61 -0.89 -23.08
CA GLY A 850 23.70 -1.88 -23.64
C GLY A 850 22.23 -1.42 -23.59
N ASP A 851 21.29 -2.38 -23.49
CA ASP A 851 19.85 -2.13 -23.45
C ASP A 851 19.19 -2.44 -22.09
N GLY A 852 19.96 -2.85 -21.08
CA GLY A 852 19.49 -3.18 -19.73
C GLY A 852 18.71 -4.50 -19.60
N SER A 853 18.54 -5.26 -20.69
CA SER A 853 17.70 -6.47 -20.69
C SER A 853 18.28 -7.61 -19.86
N ASN A 854 19.61 -7.74 -19.80
CA ASN A 854 20.28 -8.78 -19.02
C ASN A 854 20.16 -8.53 -17.52
N MET A 855 20.24 -7.28 -17.06
CA MET A 855 20.01 -6.96 -15.64
C MET A 855 18.57 -7.26 -15.20
N LEU A 856 17.58 -6.95 -16.03
CA LEU A 856 16.18 -7.29 -15.74
C LEU A 856 15.95 -8.81 -15.66
N ARG A 857 16.54 -9.58 -16.58
CA ARG A 857 16.50 -11.05 -16.55
C ARG A 857 17.20 -11.59 -15.30
N LEU A 858 18.37 -11.06 -14.96
CA LEU A 858 19.13 -11.44 -13.78
C LEU A 858 18.29 -11.25 -12.50
N GLN A 859 17.65 -10.09 -12.33
CA GLN A 859 16.79 -9.80 -11.18
C GLN A 859 15.63 -10.79 -11.07
N THR A 860 14.97 -11.12 -12.19
CA THR A 860 13.87 -12.12 -12.23
C THR A 860 14.33 -13.49 -11.73
N HIS A 861 15.54 -13.93 -12.06
CA HIS A 861 16.08 -15.21 -11.58
C HIS A 861 16.59 -15.16 -10.14
N LEU A 862 17.12 -14.01 -9.69
CA LEU A 862 17.50 -13.82 -8.29
C LEU A 862 16.29 -13.90 -7.34
N ALA A 863 15.10 -13.50 -7.81
CA ALA A 863 13.86 -13.72 -7.07
C ALA A 863 13.63 -15.21 -6.74
N ALA A 864 13.99 -16.12 -7.65
CA ALA A 864 13.86 -17.56 -7.41
C ALA A 864 14.80 -18.04 -6.28
N PHE A 865 16.00 -17.48 -6.15
CA PHE A 865 16.91 -17.79 -5.02
C PHE A 865 16.35 -17.31 -3.70
N TYR A 866 15.86 -16.08 -3.64
CA TYR A 866 15.17 -15.57 -2.45
C TYR A 866 14.01 -16.49 -2.08
N ARG A 867 13.18 -16.89 -3.04
CA ARG A 867 12.05 -17.80 -2.81
C ARG A 867 12.48 -19.18 -2.32
N ALA A 868 13.55 -19.75 -2.87
CA ALA A 868 14.13 -20.99 -2.38
C ALA A 868 14.66 -20.85 -0.93
N GLY A 869 15.15 -19.66 -0.56
CA GLY A 869 15.53 -19.37 0.82
C GLY A 869 14.34 -19.26 1.78
N VAL A 870 13.25 -18.63 1.34
CA VAL A 870 11.99 -18.57 2.11
C VAL A 870 11.42 -19.97 2.37
N ALA A 871 11.60 -20.87 1.40
CA ALA A 871 11.20 -22.28 1.41
C ALA A 871 12.18 -23.25 2.11
N HIS A 872 13.31 -22.75 2.64
CA HIS A 872 14.34 -23.61 3.21
C HIS A 872 13.96 -24.14 4.60
N GLU A 873 14.09 -25.46 4.79
CA GLU A 873 14.03 -26.14 6.10
C GLU A 873 15.43 -26.65 6.46
N GLU A 874 15.85 -26.45 7.72
CA GLU A 874 17.14 -26.93 8.26
C GLU A 874 17.31 -28.46 8.23
#